data_AF-A0A7J4VE18-F1
#
_entry.id   AF-A0A7J4VE18-F1
#
_cell.length_a   1.000
_cell.length_b   1.000
_cell.length_c   1.000
_cell.angle_alpha   90.00
_cell.angle_beta   90.00
_cell.angle_gamma   90.00
#
_symmetry.space_group_name_H-M   'P 1'
#
loop_
_entity.id
_entity.type
_entity.pdbx_description
1 polymer ?
#
loop_
_entity_poly.entity_id
_entity_poly.type
_entity_poly.pdbx_seq_one_letter_code
_entity_poly.pdbx_strand_id
1 'polypeptide(L)'
;MKLLYSGLLLSLLFLKSAAPQGGAFWQRSGVDIFPHISYFDQYVNYRHSPERWGGSFTLDDVLSGVKDHFRMLKEAGFTHTVSSADEYSTDPSINPGLKIFDRHIDWSAWDPMEGSNHPGKYLTAQAQDGNLYPFKVAGNLPADLGPDGNFGFGNATHRSVWVNNPSQYLTPKWVTLPLTGSDKKINGELVRAAEPGDPSGWLLHAKINRMLFTSYEPLVFFLEAAGIRTSLPDTTTLLTVVIRSSTENEVRLSDGSVTYRPITDVSFTVRAGDIKGTGFKNLKFEDIALDFSRARIQENQIEVGIYYHGKAPVAIRSFYFAGKNWLELTGNKATQIELIRTITAKLEKYKDHPLFEAFYCDEPYLLSAATRKLYTEIIRSIKPKAPNRSPELSAVTGGFWLWHLMFDRKYSSVKENSKEFYRNFLLFDYYPLKWTVKRGWQDQSDLQRALNNMIEFKGERLLPFDGKEDQYQFIGYLQTIMAAQNMTPADITDDIPLFQTIQVSGARQIKRTGNTYTYNENPMNFRVPTRHEIFAMCNLALAYGAKGLMYYMVPTRIDPIPTAGETGYNFATYGIFDDASNIYDENDPKVSRQRAGAPQVPNRRYYAIQEYIHDLEKFDKKILKLHWVNAYSADRASHRVSDRDLWIRSVSTTDGDGIADAVPYVEVGLFRQLNASRDGIAPDSVWLFVVNRLCDLSGENSSEGNRTVTISLNNGFAGGFDKYDLIDHTSGTGQLISSNNGDNKNDPFRFSIDINSGRAALILLKRK
;
A
#
# COMPACT_ATOMS: atom_id res chain seq x y z
N MET A 1 54.97 8.36 51.26
CA MET A 1 53.53 8.67 51.08
C MET A 1 53.34 9.23 49.67
N LYS A 2 52.72 8.42 48.79
CA LYS A 2 52.38 8.60 47.36
C LYS A 2 52.86 7.41 46.51
N LEU A 3 51.87 6.81 45.86
CA LEU A 3 51.81 6.11 44.57
C LEU A 3 53.10 5.78 43.82
N LEU A 4 53.22 4.53 43.33
CA LEU A 4 53.46 4.17 41.92
C LEU A 4 53.55 2.64 41.72
N TYR A 5 52.67 2.14 40.82
CA TYR A 5 52.90 1.24 39.67
C TYR A 5 53.54 -0.17 39.73
N SER A 6 53.10 -0.95 38.73
CA SER A 6 53.57 -2.24 38.17
C SER A 6 53.23 -3.49 38.99
N GLY A 7 52.68 -4.60 38.48
CA GLY A 7 52.47 -5.23 37.15
C GLY A 7 52.08 -6.70 37.48
N LEU A 8 51.21 -7.44 36.78
CA LEU A 8 51.47 -8.11 35.51
C LEU A 8 50.24 -8.99 35.11
N LEU A 9 49.99 -9.07 33.80
CA LEU A 9 49.44 -10.18 32.99
C LEU A 9 48.12 -10.89 33.35
N LEU A 10 47.12 -10.75 32.45
CA LEU A 10 46.59 -11.91 31.71
C LEU A 10 45.90 -11.45 30.40
N SER A 11 46.38 -12.00 29.30
CA SER A 11 45.81 -11.97 27.95
C SER A 11 44.52 -12.79 27.87
N LEU A 12 43.42 -12.15 27.46
CA LEU A 12 42.19 -12.82 27.00
C LEU A 12 41.59 -12.05 25.82
N LEU A 13 41.67 -12.71 24.67
CA LEU A 13 40.78 -12.66 23.51
C LEU A 13 39.76 -11.52 23.44
N PHE A 14 39.98 -10.60 22.50
CA PHE A 14 38.94 -9.74 21.94
C PHE A 14 37.91 -10.60 21.20
N LEU A 15 36.89 -11.06 21.93
CA LEU A 15 35.61 -11.45 21.35
C LEU A 15 34.92 -10.18 20.84
N LYS A 16 34.87 -10.05 19.51
CA LYS A 16 33.89 -9.23 18.80
C LYS A 16 32.49 -9.76 19.15
N SER A 17 31.88 -9.22 20.19
CA SER A 17 30.43 -9.23 20.37
C SER A 17 30.02 -8.01 21.16
N ALA A 18 30.14 -6.84 20.53
CA ALA A 18 29.51 -5.62 21.02
C ALA A 18 28.38 -5.29 20.04
N ALA A 19 27.18 -5.75 20.36
CA ALA A 19 25.96 -5.13 19.86
C ALA A 19 26.01 -3.63 20.22
N PRO A 20 25.67 -2.71 19.32
CA PRO A 20 25.73 -1.28 19.61
C PRO A 20 24.54 -0.89 20.49
N GLN A 21 24.64 -1.14 21.80
CA GLN A 21 23.90 -0.36 22.79
C GLN A 21 24.67 0.95 23.02
N GLY A 22 24.12 2.09 22.57
CA GLY A 22 24.56 3.40 23.07
C GLY A 22 24.57 4.59 22.10
N GLY A 23 24.38 4.41 20.78
CA GLY A 23 24.46 5.55 19.84
C GLY A 23 23.57 5.50 18.59
N ALA A 24 22.80 4.43 18.37
CA ALA A 24 22.10 4.16 17.11
C ALA A 24 20.65 4.68 17.02
N PHE A 25 20.09 5.23 18.11
CA PHE A 25 18.64 5.54 18.19
C PHE A 25 18.17 6.74 17.34
N TRP A 26 19.06 7.41 16.61
CA TRP A 26 18.75 8.63 15.85
C TRP A 26 18.97 8.49 14.34
N GLN A 27 19.06 7.26 13.84
CA GLN A 27 19.21 6.98 12.42
C GLN A 27 17.85 6.99 11.74
N ARG A 28 17.70 7.75 10.65
CA ARG A 28 16.46 7.81 9.87
C ARG A 28 16.30 6.54 9.05
N SER A 29 15.18 5.85 9.24
CA SER A 29 14.89 4.60 8.53
C SER A 29 14.78 4.80 7.03
N GLY A 30 15.43 3.91 6.26
CA GLY A 30 15.50 3.99 4.81
C GLY A 30 16.50 5.03 4.27
N VAL A 31 17.17 5.78 5.15
CA VAL A 31 18.19 6.77 4.78
C VAL A 31 19.53 6.42 5.41
N ASP A 32 19.56 6.30 6.75
CA ASP A 32 20.78 6.04 7.51
C ASP A 32 20.93 4.53 7.84
N ILE A 33 19.82 3.79 7.89
CA ILE A 33 19.74 2.33 8.13
C ILE A 33 18.72 1.66 7.22
N PHE A 34 18.95 0.38 6.91
CA PHE A 34 17.99 -0.46 6.19
C PHE A 34 17.06 -1.12 7.22
N PRO A 35 15.77 -0.76 7.27
CA PRO A 35 14.86 -1.31 8.25
C PRO A 35 14.39 -2.72 7.83
N HIS A 36 14.52 -3.66 8.76
CA HIS A 36 13.87 -4.97 8.75
C HIS A 36 12.73 -4.92 9.77
N ILE A 37 11.50 -4.87 9.27
CA ILE A 37 10.30 -4.59 10.07
C ILE A 37 9.52 -5.89 10.26
N SER A 38 9.31 -6.30 11.51
CA SER A 38 8.40 -7.42 11.84
C SER A 38 6.97 -6.89 12.01
N TYR A 39 6.02 -7.35 11.20
CA TYR A 39 4.59 -7.11 11.46
C TYR A 39 4.04 -8.23 12.36
N PHE A 40 4.18 -8.07 13.68
CA PHE A 40 3.91 -9.12 14.67
C PHE A 40 3.23 -8.55 15.93
N ASP A 41 1.96 -8.90 16.16
CA ASP A 41 1.20 -8.49 17.35
C ASP A 41 0.47 -9.67 18.04
N GLN A 42 1.25 -10.53 18.72
CA GLN A 42 0.74 -11.69 19.45
C GLN A 42 -0.14 -11.30 20.65
N TYR A 43 0.13 -10.15 21.27
CA TYR A 43 -0.64 -9.68 22.42
C TYR A 43 -2.04 -9.22 22.03
N VAL A 44 -2.17 -8.43 20.96
CA VAL A 44 -3.47 -8.05 20.41
C VAL A 44 -4.23 -9.27 19.92
N ASN A 45 -3.53 -10.21 19.27
CA ASN A 45 -4.15 -11.47 18.89
C ASN A 45 -4.78 -12.21 20.07
N TYR A 46 -4.15 -12.24 21.25
CA TYR A 46 -4.75 -12.82 22.45
C TYR A 46 -5.98 -12.04 22.94
N ARG A 47 -5.93 -10.70 22.95
CA ARG A 47 -7.09 -9.87 23.35
C ARG A 47 -8.33 -10.14 22.50
N HIS A 48 -8.16 -10.50 21.23
CA HIS A 48 -9.26 -10.88 20.34
C HIS A 48 -9.79 -12.31 20.55
N SER A 49 -9.41 -12.98 21.65
CA SER A 49 -9.94 -14.28 22.09
C SER A 49 -9.87 -15.36 21.01
N PRO A 50 -8.67 -15.76 20.54
CA PRO A 50 -8.51 -16.79 19.51
C PRO A 50 -9.09 -18.13 19.98
N GLU A 51 -9.34 -19.04 19.04
CA GLU A 51 -9.92 -20.37 19.34
C GLU A 51 -9.08 -21.10 20.40
N ARG A 52 -9.73 -21.49 21.50
CA ARG A 52 -9.06 -22.08 22.67
C ARG A 52 -8.87 -23.59 22.47
N TRP A 53 -7.90 -23.94 21.65
CA TRP A 53 -7.55 -25.33 21.40
C TRP A 53 -6.94 -25.99 22.65
N GLY A 54 -7.69 -26.89 23.29
CA GLY A 54 -7.11 -27.87 24.23
C GLY A 54 -6.68 -27.35 25.61
N GLY A 55 -7.17 -26.19 26.08
CA GLY A 55 -6.95 -25.77 27.46
C GLY A 55 -7.32 -24.30 27.78
N SER A 56 -7.42 -23.98 29.07
CA SER A 56 -7.42 -22.62 29.59
C SER A 56 -5.98 -22.19 29.85
N PHE A 57 -5.55 -21.08 29.24
CA PHE A 57 -4.26 -20.44 29.49
C PHE A 57 -4.49 -19.05 30.09
N THR A 58 -3.58 -18.63 30.96
CA THR A 58 -3.63 -17.34 31.64
C THR A 58 -3.08 -16.23 30.75
N LEU A 59 -3.37 -14.98 31.11
CA LEU A 59 -2.73 -13.82 30.48
C LEU A 59 -1.20 -13.90 30.65
N ASP A 60 -0.73 -14.35 31.80
CA ASP A 60 0.71 -14.45 32.12
C ASP A 60 1.45 -15.46 31.23
N ASP A 61 0.79 -16.56 30.84
CA ASP A 61 1.34 -17.54 29.90
C ASP A 61 1.61 -16.90 28.53
N VAL A 62 0.66 -16.08 28.06
CA VAL A 62 0.76 -15.37 26.78
C VAL A 62 1.81 -14.27 26.86
N LEU A 63 1.80 -13.49 27.94
CA LEU A 63 2.78 -12.41 28.16
C LEU A 63 4.22 -12.94 28.21
N SER A 64 4.42 -14.10 28.83
CA SER A 64 5.73 -14.76 28.86
C SER A 64 6.20 -15.15 27.46
N GLY A 65 5.31 -15.74 26.65
CA GLY A 65 5.61 -16.08 25.26
C GLY A 65 5.95 -14.86 24.38
N VAL A 66 5.26 -13.73 24.55
CA VAL A 66 5.53 -12.49 23.80
C VAL A 66 6.97 -12.00 23.99
N LYS A 67 7.51 -12.05 25.21
CA LYS A 67 8.90 -11.64 25.49
C LYS A 67 9.90 -12.50 24.72
N ASP A 68 9.71 -13.81 24.74
CA ASP A 68 10.57 -14.74 24.02
C ASP A 68 10.51 -14.50 22.50
N HIS A 69 9.33 -14.21 21.95
CA HIS A 69 9.18 -13.84 20.54
C HIS A 69 9.99 -12.58 20.17
N PHE A 70 9.89 -11.50 20.95
CA PHE A 70 10.67 -10.29 20.65
C PHE A 70 12.17 -10.51 20.71
N ARG A 71 12.65 -11.33 21.67
CA ARG A 71 14.05 -11.75 21.71
C ARG A 71 14.43 -12.53 20.45
N MET A 72 13.63 -13.50 20.02
CA MET A 72 13.89 -14.25 18.78
C MET A 72 13.88 -13.34 17.55
N LEU A 73 12.94 -12.39 17.45
CA LEU A 73 12.94 -11.40 16.37
C LEU A 73 14.23 -10.54 16.39
N LYS A 74 14.68 -10.11 17.56
CA LYS A 74 15.96 -9.41 17.69
C LYS A 74 17.15 -10.27 17.23
N GLU A 75 17.17 -11.54 17.62
CA GLU A 75 18.19 -12.52 17.20
C GLU A 75 18.15 -12.83 15.70
N ALA A 76 16.99 -12.73 15.07
CA ALA A 76 16.84 -12.84 13.62
C ALA A 76 17.35 -11.60 12.85
N GLY A 77 17.67 -10.50 13.54
CA GLY A 77 18.19 -9.27 12.94
C GLY A 77 17.12 -8.24 12.56
N PHE A 78 15.88 -8.39 13.06
CA PHE A 78 14.88 -7.32 12.92
C PHE A 78 15.37 -6.04 13.60
N THR A 79 15.19 -4.90 12.93
CA THR A 79 15.54 -3.58 13.47
C THR A 79 14.32 -2.76 13.86
N HIS A 80 13.13 -3.21 13.45
CA HIS A 80 11.86 -2.53 13.67
C HIS A 80 10.73 -3.53 13.94
N THR A 81 9.68 -3.07 14.61
CA THR A 81 8.45 -3.85 14.80
C THR A 81 7.22 -2.98 14.72
N VAL A 82 6.19 -3.51 14.07
CA VAL A 82 4.83 -2.98 14.11
C VAL A 82 4.08 -3.64 15.28
N SER A 83 3.63 -2.86 16.26
CA SER A 83 2.87 -3.36 17.44
C SER A 83 1.97 -2.30 18.09
N SER A 84 1.01 -2.70 18.92
CA SER A 84 0.05 -1.84 19.66
C SER A 84 0.61 -0.88 20.72
N ALA A 85 1.92 -0.80 20.97
CA ALA A 85 2.55 0.02 22.02
C ALA A 85 2.19 -0.38 23.48
N ASP A 86 2.41 -1.64 23.84
CA ASP A 86 2.34 -2.13 25.22
C ASP A 86 3.68 -1.99 26.01
N GLU A 87 3.65 -2.27 27.31
CA GLU A 87 4.83 -2.18 28.20
C GLU A 87 5.98 -3.12 27.78
N TYR A 88 5.68 -4.20 27.06
CA TYR A 88 6.66 -5.20 26.61
C TYR A 88 7.34 -4.80 25.31
N SER A 89 6.57 -4.28 24.37
CA SER A 89 7.07 -3.71 23.12
C SER A 89 7.79 -2.38 23.33
N THR A 90 7.81 -1.82 24.53
CA THR A 90 8.60 -0.62 24.87
C THR A 90 9.87 -0.94 25.67
N ASP A 91 10.08 -2.18 26.11
CA ASP A 91 11.31 -2.61 26.79
C ASP A 91 12.49 -2.75 25.81
N PRO A 92 13.53 -1.91 25.89
CA PRO A 92 14.68 -1.93 24.98
C PRO A 92 15.57 -3.19 25.13
N SER A 93 15.49 -3.92 26.24
CA SER A 93 16.33 -5.09 26.50
C SER A 93 15.98 -6.26 25.57
N ILE A 94 14.69 -6.47 25.33
CA ILE A 94 14.14 -7.56 24.51
C ILE A 94 13.70 -7.09 23.11
N ASN A 95 13.67 -5.78 22.86
CA ASN A 95 13.21 -5.23 21.60
C ASN A 95 14.16 -5.46 20.42
N PRO A 96 13.65 -5.77 19.21
CA PRO A 96 14.42 -5.71 17.96
C PRO A 96 14.77 -4.28 17.54
N GLY A 97 14.07 -3.23 17.98
CA GLY A 97 14.50 -1.84 17.73
C GLY A 97 13.38 -0.81 17.75
N LEU A 98 13.27 0.03 16.71
CA LEU A 98 12.29 1.12 16.66
C LEU A 98 10.88 0.59 16.39
N LYS A 99 9.87 1.33 16.87
CA LYS A 99 8.47 0.93 16.90
C LYS A 99 7.62 1.77 15.98
N ILE A 100 6.91 1.05 15.15
CA ILE A 100 5.82 1.57 14.34
C ILE A 100 4.54 1.14 15.08
N PHE A 101 3.73 2.09 15.50
CA PHE A 101 2.57 1.77 16.33
C PHE A 101 1.38 1.37 15.47
N ASP A 102 1.09 0.05 15.44
CA ASP A 102 0.02 -0.55 14.64
C ASP A 102 -1.33 0.00 15.06
N ARG A 103 -2.01 0.69 14.14
CA ARG A 103 -3.39 1.14 14.29
C ARG A 103 -3.68 1.74 15.65
N HIS A 104 -2.67 2.28 16.34
CA HIS A 104 -2.80 2.54 17.77
C HIS A 104 -3.77 3.70 18.02
N ILE A 105 -3.89 4.60 17.05
CA ILE A 105 -4.94 5.61 17.00
C ILE A 105 -6.27 4.98 16.56
N ASP A 106 -6.29 4.17 15.51
CA ASP A 106 -7.50 3.51 14.98
C ASP A 106 -8.19 2.58 16.03
N TRP A 107 -7.44 1.69 16.67
CA TRP A 107 -7.90 0.74 17.69
C TRP A 107 -8.45 1.37 18.96
N SER A 108 -8.13 2.63 19.24
CA SER A 108 -8.80 3.37 20.32
C SER A 108 -10.31 3.55 20.08
N ALA A 109 -10.80 3.25 18.86
CA ALA A 109 -12.22 3.14 18.56
C ALA A 109 -12.91 1.90 19.14
N TRP A 110 -12.15 0.86 19.50
CA TRP A 110 -12.67 -0.46 19.89
C TRP A 110 -12.52 -0.74 21.39
N ASP A 111 -11.42 -0.29 21.99
CA ASP A 111 -11.18 -0.31 23.44
C ASP A 111 -10.89 1.13 23.88
N PRO A 112 -11.92 1.89 24.32
CA PRO A 112 -11.77 3.29 24.65
C PRO A 112 -10.75 3.43 25.78
N MET A 113 -9.76 4.30 25.59
CA MET A 113 -8.87 4.69 26.69
C MET A 113 -9.72 5.28 27.82
N GLU A 114 -9.36 5.00 29.06
CA GLU A 114 -10.04 5.53 30.23
C GLU A 114 -10.15 7.08 30.12
N GLY A 115 -11.37 7.60 30.00
CA GLY A 115 -11.65 9.03 29.83
C GLY A 115 -11.58 9.60 28.39
N SER A 116 -11.69 8.77 27.35
CA SER A 116 -11.57 9.19 25.94
C SER A 116 -12.75 8.76 25.06
N ASN A 117 -13.25 9.69 24.22
CA ASN A 117 -14.28 9.45 23.20
C ASN A 117 -13.70 8.92 21.87
N HIS A 118 -13.01 7.77 21.88
CA HIS A 118 -12.63 7.02 20.66
C HIS A 118 -11.93 7.83 19.54
N PRO A 119 -10.69 8.34 19.73
CA PRO A 119 -10.02 9.19 18.74
C PRO A 119 -9.71 8.48 17.42
N GLY A 120 -9.80 7.15 17.34
CA GLY A 120 -9.73 6.38 16.08
C GLY A 120 -10.99 6.48 15.22
N LYS A 121 -12.16 6.81 15.80
CA LYS A 121 -13.48 6.78 15.14
C LYS A 121 -13.51 7.50 13.79
N TYR A 122 -12.81 8.64 13.68
CA TYR A 122 -12.85 9.45 12.48
C TYR A 122 -11.72 9.15 11.49
N LEU A 123 -10.71 8.35 11.83
CA LEU A 123 -9.54 8.16 10.97
C LEU A 123 -9.91 7.60 9.58
N THR A 124 -10.93 6.76 9.54
CA THR A 124 -11.49 6.17 8.31
C THR A 124 -12.68 6.94 7.74
N ALA A 125 -13.04 8.09 8.33
CA ALA A 125 -14.15 8.91 7.83
C ALA A 125 -13.89 9.36 6.40
N GLN A 126 -14.84 9.03 5.52
CA GLN A 126 -14.74 9.27 4.09
C GLN A 126 -15.58 10.47 3.68
N ALA A 127 -15.01 11.33 2.84
CA ALA A 127 -15.77 12.35 2.15
C ALA A 127 -15.14 12.73 0.84
N GLN A 128 -15.99 13.20 -0.06
CA GLN A 128 -15.58 14.06 -1.15
C GLN A 128 -15.62 15.51 -0.65
N ASP A 129 -14.55 15.96 -0.01
CA ASP A 129 -14.50 17.27 0.65
C ASP A 129 -14.66 18.40 -0.38
N GLY A 130 -15.77 19.14 -0.27
CA GLY A 130 -16.10 20.28 -1.14
C GLY A 130 -15.11 21.44 -1.09
N ASN A 131 -14.20 21.48 -0.12
CA ASN A 131 -13.17 22.53 0.02
C ASN A 131 -11.78 22.06 -0.39
N LEU A 132 -11.46 20.77 -0.22
CA LEU A 132 -10.12 20.23 -0.54
C LEU A 132 -10.06 19.58 -1.93
N TYR A 133 -11.07 18.80 -2.30
CA TYR A 133 -11.19 18.15 -3.60
C TYR A 133 -12.64 18.10 -4.10
N PRO A 134 -13.29 19.27 -4.30
CA PRO A 134 -14.62 19.32 -4.89
C PRO A 134 -14.59 18.86 -6.36
N PHE A 135 -15.49 17.94 -6.73
CA PHE A 135 -15.85 17.79 -8.14
C PHE A 135 -16.73 18.98 -8.55
N LYS A 136 -16.20 19.83 -9.44
CA LYS A 136 -16.94 20.94 -10.04
C LYS A 136 -17.81 20.40 -11.18
N VAL A 137 -19.07 20.84 -11.26
CA VAL A 137 -20.02 20.31 -12.27
C VAL A 137 -19.91 20.98 -13.65
N ALA A 138 -19.05 22.00 -13.79
CA ALA A 138 -18.83 22.73 -15.04
C ALA A 138 -17.41 23.29 -15.15
N GLY A 139 -17.04 23.60 -16.39
CA GLY A 139 -15.71 24.07 -16.76
C GLY A 139 -15.06 23.18 -17.81
N ASN A 140 -14.09 23.73 -18.54
CA ASN A 140 -13.10 22.89 -19.20
C ASN A 140 -12.54 21.98 -18.11
N LEU A 141 -12.40 20.68 -18.39
CA LEU A 141 -11.38 19.90 -17.69
C LEU A 141 -10.09 20.71 -17.88
N PRO A 142 -9.43 21.26 -16.83
CA PRO A 142 -8.24 22.05 -17.06
C PRO A 142 -7.28 21.30 -18.00
N ALA A 143 -6.64 22.03 -18.91
CA ALA A 143 -5.75 21.44 -19.93
C ALA A 143 -4.60 20.65 -19.28
N ASP A 144 -4.28 20.99 -18.03
CA ASP A 144 -3.29 20.33 -17.18
C ASP A 144 -3.93 19.24 -16.28
N LEU A 145 -5.26 19.06 -16.31
CA LEU A 145 -5.94 17.87 -15.79
C LEU A 145 -5.97 16.77 -16.86
N GLY A 146 -4.77 16.33 -17.24
CA GLY A 146 -4.57 14.94 -17.59
C GLY A 146 -4.90 14.02 -16.40
N PRO A 147 -4.45 12.76 -16.41
CA PRO A 147 -4.62 11.78 -15.32
C PRO A 147 -4.42 12.31 -13.89
N ASP A 148 -3.73 13.44 -13.71
CA ASP A 148 -3.35 14.03 -12.42
C ASP A 148 -4.41 14.97 -11.80
N GLY A 149 -5.51 15.25 -12.50
CA GLY A 149 -6.34 16.40 -12.19
C GLY A 149 -7.78 16.15 -11.78
N ASN A 150 -8.38 15.07 -12.25
CA ASN A 150 -9.76 14.72 -11.94
C ASN A 150 -9.75 13.26 -11.52
N PHE A 151 -9.85 12.99 -10.22
CA PHE A 151 -9.77 11.63 -9.66
C PHE A 151 -11.07 10.84 -9.86
N GLY A 152 -11.64 11.01 -11.04
CA GLY A 152 -12.60 10.13 -11.63
C GLY A 152 -11.91 9.19 -12.60
N PHE A 153 -11.76 7.94 -12.16
CA PHE A 153 -11.32 6.70 -12.81
C PHE A 153 -11.57 6.68 -14.33
N GLY A 154 -10.79 5.92 -15.13
CA GLY A 154 -11.15 5.32 -16.45
C GLY A 154 -11.08 6.12 -17.77
N ASN A 155 -11.39 5.46 -18.90
CA ASN A 155 -11.48 6.09 -20.26
C ASN A 155 -12.93 6.44 -20.60
N ALA A 156 -13.21 7.03 -21.77
CA ALA A 156 -14.56 7.31 -22.26
C ALA A 156 -15.61 6.25 -21.86
N THR A 157 -15.29 4.96 -21.78
CA THR A 157 -16.25 3.90 -21.43
C THR A 157 -16.30 3.44 -19.96
N HIS A 158 -15.32 3.75 -19.10
CA HIS A 158 -15.26 3.19 -17.72
C HIS A 158 -14.88 4.22 -16.67
N ARG A 159 -15.33 5.45 -16.88
CA ARG A 159 -14.96 6.60 -16.11
C ARG A 159 -15.81 6.77 -14.84
N SER A 160 -15.26 6.79 -13.62
CA SER A 160 -16.06 7.27 -12.47
C SER A 160 -15.99 8.77 -12.38
N VAL A 161 -16.64 9.40 -13.35
CA VAL A 161 -16.38 10.78 -13.65
C VAL A 161 -17.64 11.57 -13.39
N TRP A 162 -17.51 12.58 -12.54
CA TRP A 162 -18.47 13.68 -12.45
C TRP A 162 -18.26 14.61 -13.64
N VAL A 163 -18.63 14.19 -14.85
CA VAL A 163 -18.53 15.05 -16.05
C VAL A 163 -19.75 14.83 -16.94
N ASN A 164 -20.19 15.95 -17.53
CA ASN A 164 -20.98 16.07 -18.77
C ASN A 164 -20.29 15.39 -19.98
N ASN A 165 -19.76 14.18 -19.82
CA ASN A 165 -19.21 13.43 -20.92
C ASN A 165 -20.37 12.63 -21.53
N PRO A 166 -20.78 12.89 -22.78
CA PRO A 166 -21.90 12.22 -23.44
C PRO A 166 -21.61 10.74 -23.78
N SER A 167 -20.57 10.15 -23.19
CA SER A 167 -20.30 8.73 -23.36
C SER A 167 -21.44 7.88 -22.81
N GLN A 168 -22.01 7.05 -23.69
CA GLN A 168 -23.07 6.10 -23.39
C GLN A 168 -22.76 5.14 -22.24
N TYR A 169 -21.49 4.91 -21.92
CA TYR A 169 -21.09 3.98 -20.86
C TYR A 169 -21.02 4.64 -19.47
N LEU A 170 -20.94 5.97 -19.41
CA LEU A 170 -20.93 6.76 -18.17
C LEU A 170 -22.29 7.38 -17.89
N THR A 171 -23.15 7.34 -18.89
CA THR A 171 -24.55 7.75 -18.80
C THR A 171 -25.30 6.63 -18.10
N PRO A 172 -25.89 6.87 -16.92
CA PRO A 172 -26.78 5.91 -16.30
C PRO A 172 -27.88 5.50 -17.30
N LYS A 173 -28.26 4.22 -17.35
CA LYS A 173 -29.21 3.70 -18.36
C LYS A 173 -30.57 4.41 -18.33
N TRP A 174 -30.90 5.04 -17.20
CA TRP A 174 -32.13 5.78 -16.95
C TRP A 174 -32.01 7.28 -17.25
N VAL A 175 -30.85 7.76 -17.72
CA VAL A 175 -30.60 9.14 -18.14
C VAL A 175 -30.65 9.24 -19.66
N THR A 176 -31.42 10.19 -20.17
CA THR A 176 -31.58 10.47 -21.60
C THR A 176 -30.70 11.64 -22.02
N LEU A 177 -29.90 11.46 -23.08
CA LEU A 177 -29.11 12.51 -23.72
C LEU A 177 -29.87 13.16 -24.90
N PRO A 178 -29.52 14.40 -25.32
CA PRO A 178 -28.49 15.27 -24.75
C PRO A 178 -28.94 15.95 -23.44
N LEU A 179 -27.98 16.45 -22.68
CA LEU A 179 -28.25 17.25 -21.48
C LEU A 179 -28.84 18.61 -21.85
N THR A 180 -29.73 19.13 -21.01
CA THR A 180 -30.50 20.36 -21.28
C THR A 180 -29.81 21.64 -20.79
N GLY A 181 -28.74 21.54 -20.01
CA GLY A 181 -27.97 22.69 -19.53
C GLY A 181 -26.76 23.07 -20.39
N SER A 182 -26.14 24.20 -20.05
CA SER A 182 -24.87 24.68 -20.62
C SER A 182 -23.93 25.16 -19.51
N ASP A 183 -22.62 25.15 -19.79
CA ASP A 183 -21.62 25.68 -18.86
C ASP A 183 -21.59 27.21 -18.99
N LYS A 184 -21.77 27.92 -17.88
CA LYS A 184 -21.79 29.38 -17.81
C LYS A 184 -20.84 29.88 -16.74
N LYS A 185 -20.31 31.10 -16.91
CA LYS A 185 -19.51 31.78 -15.90
C LYS A 185 -20.42 32.68 -15.05
N ILE A 186 -20.59 32.37 -13.77
CA ILE A 186 -21.37 33.17 -12.81
C ILE A 186 -20.43 33.59 -11.67
N ASN A 187 -20.32 34.91 -11.42
CA ASN A 187 -19.42 35.48 -10.41
C ASN A 187 -17.96 35.01 -10.51
N GLY A 188 -17.47 34.78 -11.73
CA GLY A 188 -16.09 34.32 -11.95
C GLY A 188 -15.91 32.80 -11.96
N GLU A 189 -16.90 32.03 -11.52
CA GLU A 189 -16.86 30.57 -11.44
C GLU A 189 -17.63 29.92 -12.60
N LEU A 190 -17.11 28.82 -13.13
CA LEU A 190 -17.81 27.99 -14.12
C LEU A 190 -18.83 27.09 -13.42
N VAL A 191 -20.08 27.15 -13.88
CA VAL A 191 -21.24 26.46 -13.29
C VAL A 191 -22.12 25.87 -14.40
N ARG A 192 -22.87 24.81 -14.08
CA ARG A 192 -23.81 24.18 -15.02
C ARG A 192 -25.16 24.83 -14.87
N ALA A 193 -25.68 25.49 -15.90
CA ALA A 193 -26.90 26.26 -15.82
C ALA A 193 -27.94 25.87 -16.88
N ALA A 194 -29.21 26.01 -16.54
CA ALA A 194 -30.32 25.94 -17.49
C ALA A 194 -31.30 27.09 -17.24
N GLU A 195 -31.93 27.53 -18.32
CA GLU A 195 -32.89 28.64 -18.37
C GLU A 195 -34.31 28.12 -18.66
N PRO A 196 -35.37 28.89 -18.37
CA PRO A 196 -36.76 28.50 -18.66
C PRO A 196 -37.09 28.25 -20.14
N GLY A 197 -36.20 28.63 -21.06
CA GLY A 197 -36.31 28.33 -22.49
C GLY A 197 -35.71 26.97 -22.89
N ASP A 198 -34.97 26.33 -21.99
CA ASP A 198 -34.42 24.99 -22.21
C ASP A 198 -35.52 23.94 -21.95
N PRO A 199 -35.62 22.87 -22.76
CA PRO A 199 -36.56 21.79 -22.50
C PRO A 199 -36.29 21.13 -21.15
N SER A 200 -37.34 20.61 -20.51
CA SER A 200 -37.18 19.76 -19.34
C SER A 200 -36.32 18.54 -19.69
N GLY A 201 -35.36 18.21 -18.84
CA GLY A 201 -34.44 17.10 -19.11
C GLY A 201 -33.28 17.04 -18.12
N TRP A 202 -32.37 16.12 -18.35
CA TRP A 202 -31.22 15.92 -17.47
C TRP A 202 -30.22 17.06 -17.62
N LEU A 203 -29.89 17.71 -16.51
CA LEU A 203 -28.93 18.81 -16.46
C LEU A 203 -27.51 18.32 -16.15
N LEU A 204 -27.42 17.27 -15.34
CA LEU A 204 -26.21 16.61 -14.89
C LEU A 204 -26.49 15.11 -14.69
N HIS A 205 -25.51 14.26 -14.95
CA HIS A 205 -25.45 12.91 -14.39
C HIS A 205 -24.02 12.56 -13.96
N ALA A 206 -23.90 11.53 -13.12
CA ALA A 206 -22.63 10.93 -12.76
C ALA A 206 -22.84 9.43 -12.53
N LYS A 207 -21.87 8.63 -12.96
CA LYS A 207 -21.75 7.24 -12.55
C LYS A 207 -20.43 7.09 -11.81
N ILE A 208 -20.52 6.69 -10.55
CA ILE A 208 -19.38 6.55 -9.65
C ILE A 208 -19.04 5.06 -9.56
N ASN A 209 -18.12 4.57 -10.38
CA ASN A 209 -17.65 3.18 -10.32
C ASN A 209 -16.51 3.01 -9.29
N ARG A 210 -16.42 1.83 -8.68
CA ARG A 210 -15.24 1.31 -7.95
C ARG A 210 -14.64 2.25 -6.89
N MET A 211 -15.50 2.90 -6.10
CA MET A 211 -15.08 3.45 -4.81
C MET A 211 -15.24 2.37 -3.74
N LEU A 212 -14.16 2.06 -3.03
CA LEU A 212 -14.25 1.21 -1.86
C LEU A 212 -14.81 2.05 -0.70
N PHE A 213 -16.06 1.80 -0.34
CA PHE A 213 -16.67 2.38 0.86
C PHE A 213 -16.38 1.49 2.04
N THR A 214 -15.88 2.10 3.11
CA THR A 214 -15.13 1.34 4.13
C THR A 214 -15.72 1.49 5.51
N SER A 215 -16.58 2.48 5.64
CA SER A 215 -17.56 2.56 6.71
C SER A 215 -18.88 1.99 6.19
N TYR A 216 -19.54 1.17 6.99
CA TYR A 216 -20.94 0.78 6.79
C TYR A 216 -21.91 1.93 7.12
N GLU A 217 -21.50 3.17 6.86
CA GLU A 217 -22.21 4.37 7.26
C GLU A 217 -23.07 4.91 6.12
N PRO A 218 -24.26 5.45 6.42
CA PRO A 218 -25.06 6.19 5.45
C PRO A 218 -24.28 7.37 4.87
N LEU A 219 -24.39 7.54 3.55
CA LEU A 219 -23.85 8.70 2.86
C LEU A 219 -24.86 9.85 2.89
N VAL A 220 -24.34 11.06 3.05
CA VAL A 220 -25.09 12.30 2.94
C VAL A 220 -24.65 13.02 1.67
N PHE A 221 -25.60 13.46 0.86
CA PHE A 221 -25.34 14.12 -0.41
C PHE A 221 -25.61 15.61 -0.33
N PHE A 222 -24.86 16.37 -1.11
CA PHE A 222 -24.90 17.83 -1.13
C PHE A 222 -25.00 18.34 -2.56
N LEU A 223 -25.83 19.34 -2.76
CA LEU A 223 -25.96 20.07 -4.01
C LEU A 223 -25.80 21.57 -3.75
N GLU A 224 -24.79 22.17 -4.36
CA GLU A 224 -24.66 23.62 -4.36
C GLU A 224 -25.33 24.21 -5.59
N ALA A 225 -26.48 24.85 -5.40
CA ALA A 225 -27.30 25.39 -6.48
C ALA A 225 -27.79 26.82 -6.19
N ALA A 226 -28.00 27.60 -7.24
CA ALA A 226 -28.58 28.94 -7.19
C ALA A 226 -29.78 29.01 -8.13
N GLY A 227 -30.87 29.61 -7.65
CA GLY A 227 -31.98 30.06 -8.49
C GLY A 227 -31.88 31.57 -8.70
N ILE A 228 -32.30 32.06 -9.86
CA ILE A 228 -32.51 33.51 -10.04
C ILE A 228 -33.79 33.93 -9.29
N ARG A 229 -33.87 35.20 -8.87
CA ARG A 229 -35.10 35.80 -8.32
C ARG A 229 -36.29 35.41 -9.19
N THR A 230 -37.18 34.61 -8.62
CA THR A 230 -38.36 34.10 -9.29
C THR A 230 -39.61 34.47 -8.50
N SER A 231 -40.70 34.77 -9.21
CA SER A 231 -42.03 34.97 -8.64
C SER A 231 -42.81 33.67 -8.47
N LEU A 232 -42.18 32.52 -8.77
CA LEU A 232 -42.80 31.21 -8.60
C LEU A 232 -43.12 30.95 -7.12
N PRO A 233 -44.22 30.22 -6.83
CA PRO A 233 -44.49 29.72 -5.48
C PRO A 233 -43.32 28.92 -4.95
N ASP A 234 -43.01 29.06 -3.66
CA ASP A 234 -41.87 28.39 -3.01
C ASP A 234 -41.96 26.86 -3.09
N THR A 235 -43.16 26.31 -3.29
CA THR A 235 -43.42 24.87 -3.46
C THR A 235 -43.11 24.34 -4.87
N THR A 236 -42.80 25.22 -5.83
CA THR A 236 -42.58 24.83 -7.23
C THR A 236 -41.31 24.01 -7.38
N THR A 237 -41.42 22.76 -7.82
CA THR A 237 -40.29 21.90 -8.15
C THR A 237 -39.49 22.47 -9.32
N LEU A 238 -38.18 22.68 -9.10
CA LEU A 238 -37.23 23.15 -10.11
C LEU A 238 -36.27 22.04 -10.55
N LEU A 239 -35.78 21.24 -9.62
CA LEU A 239 -34.91 20.09 -9.90
C LEU A 239 -35.43 18.82 -9.22
N THR A 240 -35.16 17.67 -9.82
CA THR A 240 -35.22 16.37 -9.16
C THR A 240 -33.85 15.72 -9.20
N VAL A 241 -33.26 15.50 -8.04
CA VAL A 241 -32.01 14.75 -7.89
C VAL A 241 -32.38 13.29 -7.67
N VAL A 242 -31.83 12.40 -8.47
CA VAL A 242 -32.05 10.95 -8.39
C VAL A 242 -30.71 10.30 -8.06
N ILE A 243 -30.70 9.42 -7.07
CA ILE A 243 -29.51 8.68 -6.62
C ILE A 243 -29.87 7.19 -6.56
N ARG A 244 -29.12 6.37 -7.29
CA ARG A 244 -29.40 4.95 -7.49
C ARG A 244 -28.16 4.09 -7.33
N SER A 245 -28.36 2.83 -6.93
CA SER A 245 -27.35 1.79 -7.12
C SER A 245 -27.36 1.33 -8.57
N SER A 246 -26.19 1.08 -9.16
CA SER A 246 -26.11 0.42 -10.47
C SER A 246 -26.52 -1.05 -10.43
N THR A 247 -26.56 -1.64 -9.23
CA THR A 247 -26.88 -3.05 -9.07
C THR A 247 -28.36 -3.20 -8.84
N GLU A 248 -28.94 -4.17 -9.51
CA GLU A 248 -30.36 -4.42 -9.54
C GLU A 248 -30.68 -5.80 -8.96
N ASN A 249 -31.76 -5.89 -8.20
CA ASN A 249 -32.33 -7.15 -7.76
C ASN A 249 -33.41 -7.61 -8.74
N GLU A 250 -33.46 -8.92 -8.95
CA GLU A 250 -34.60 -9.57 -9.59
C GLU A 250 -35.84 -9.40 -8.69
N VAL A 251 -36.91 -8.86 -9.24
CA VAL A 251 -38.21 -8.71 -8.58
C VAL A 251 -39.24 -9.44 -9.40
N ARG A 252 -39.87 -10.45 -8.81
CA ARG A 252 -41.01 -11.15 -9.40
C ARG A 252 -42.29 -10.40 -9.10
N LEU A 253 -43.01 -10.06 -10.17
CA LEU A 253 -44.32 -9.43 -10.09
C LEU A 253 -45.42 -10.48 -9.82
N SER A 254 -46.60 -10.01 -9.43
CA SER A 254 -47.74 -10.86 -9.08
C SER A 254 -48.25 -11.74 -10.23
N ASP A 255 -47.92 -11.39 -11.48
CA ASP A 255 -48.24 -12.15 -12.68
C ASP A 255 -47.15 -13.19 -13.05
N GLY A 256 -46.12 -13.34 -12.21
CA GLY A 256 -44.99 -14.23 -12.43
C GLY A 256 -43.90 -13.67 -13.35
N SER A 257 -44.09 -12.47 -13.93
CA SER A 257 -43.06 -11.80 -14.72
C SER A 257 -41.91 -11.30 -13.84
N VAL A 258 -40.73 -11.18 -14.45
CA VAL A 258 -39.51 -10.74 -13.78
C VAL A 258 -39.18 -9.33 -14.24
N THR A 259 -38.95 -8.43 -13.28
CA THR A 259 -38.38 -7.10 -13.52
C THR A 259 -37.11 -6.94 -12.69
N TYR A 260 -36.26 -5.99 -13.05
CA TYR A 260 -35.05 -5.67 -12.30
C TYR A 260 -35.20 -4.28 -11.68
N ARG A 261 -34.90 -4.16 -10.39
CA ARG A 261 -34.98 -2.87 -9.68
C ARG A 261 -33.66 -2.58 -8.98
N PRO A 262 -33.16 -1.33 -9.02
CA PRO A 262 -32.00 -0.93 -8.23
C PRO A 262 -32.16 -1.32 -6.76
N ILE A 263 -31.08 -1.78 -6.13
CA ILE A 263 -31.09 -2.11 -4.69
C ILE A 263 -31.42 -0.87 -3.85
N THR A 264 -30.95 0.29 -4.31
CA THR A 264 -31.20 1.60 -3.70
C THR A 264 -31.66 2.55 -4.81
N ASP A 265 -32.76 3.25 -4.59
CA ASP A 265 -33.28 4.32 -5.47
C ASP A 265 -33.95 5.39 -4.59
N VAL A 266 -33.41 6.59 -4.59
CA VAL A 266 -33.94 7.73 -3.84
C VAL A 266 -33.98 8.96 -4.72
N SER A 267 -35.05 9.75 -4.57
CA SER A 267 -35.23 11.00 -5.31
C SER A 267 -35.50 12.15 -4.36
N PHE A 268 -34.77 13.25 -4.53
CA PHE A 268 -34.92 14.49 -3.80
C PHE A 268 -35.43 15.59 -4.71
N THR A 269 -36.33 16.42 -4.20
CA THR A 269 -36.88 17.55 -4.94
C THR A 269 -36.24 18.84 -4.44
N VAL A 270 -35.73 19.65 -5.37
CA VAL A 270 -35.31 21.04 -5.09
C VAL A 270 -36.41 21.96 -5.58
N ARG A 271 -36.96 22.75 -4.66
CA ARG A 271 -38.06 23.68 -4.89
C ARG A 271 -37.55 25.11 -5.03
N ALA A 272 -38.39 25.99 -5.57
CA ALA A 272 -38.07 27.40 -5.73
C ALA A 272 -37.70 28.07 -4.40
N GLY A 273 -38.37 27.71 -3.30
CA GLY A 273 -38.06 28.21 -1.97
C GLY A 273 -36.66 27.83 -1.47
N ASP A 274 -36.15 26.64 -1.84
CA ASP A 274 -34.88 26.10 -1.34
C ASP A 274 -33.67 26.88 -1.87
N ILE A 275 -33.80 27.43 -3.07
CA ILE A 275 -32.74 28.17 -3.78
C ILE A 275 -33.10 29.64 -4.06
N LYS A 276 -34.13 30.17 -3.38
CA LYS A 276 -34.59 31.55 -3.53
C LYS A 276 -33.55 32.54 -2.99
N GLY A 277 -33.37 33.65 -3.70
CA GLY A 277 -32.52 34.76 -3.27
C GLY A 277 -31.27 34.93 -4.11
N THR A 278 -30.24 35.57 -3.55
CA THR A 278 -28.95 35.78 -4.22
C THR A 278 -27.90 34.80 -3.71
N GLY A 279 -27.14 34.20 -4.63
CA GLY A 279 -26.00 33.32 -4.33
C GLY A 279 -26.32 31.83 -4.32
N PHE A 280 -25.28 31.01 -4.26
CA PHE A 280 -25.40 29.55 -4.16
C PHE A 280 -25.86 29.14 -2.76
N LYS A 281 -26.80 28.19 -2.73
CA LYS A 281 -27.28 27.50 -1.53
C LYS A 281 -26.72 26.09 -1.52
N ASN A 282 -26.29 25.64 -0.35
CA ASN A 282 -25.85 24.27 -0.15
C ASN A 282 -27.01 23.45 0.40
N LEU A 283 -27.58 22.61 -0.45
CA LEU A 283 -28.72 21.76 -0.14
C LEU A 283 -28.22 20.40 0.33
N LYS A 284 -28.73 19.95 1.48
CA LYS A 284 -28.35 18.69 2.11
C LYS A 284 -29.46 17.66 1.92
N PHE A 285 -29.08 16.46 1.47
CA PHE A 285 -29.98 15.34 1.28
C PHE A 285 -29.54 14.17 2.16
N GLU A 286 -30.43 13.76 3.07
CA GLU A 286 -30.24 12.63 3.97
C GLU A 286 -31.43 11.69 3.81
N ASP A 287 -31.15 10.41 3.53
CA ASP A 287 -32.17 9.37 3.53
C ASP A 287 -31.56 8.09 4.09
N ILE A 288 -32.26 7.45 5.02
CA ILE A 288 -31.85 6.17 5.61
C ILE A 288 -31.80 5.03 4.59
N ALA A 289 -32.51 5.17 3.46
CA ALA A 289 -32.47 4.24 2.34
C ALA A 289 -31.18 4.37 1.51
N LEU A 290 -30.41 5.46 1.66
CA LEU A 290 -29.08 5.64 1.08
C LEU A 290 -27.98 4.96 1.92
N ASP A 291 -28.30 3.78 2.44
CA ASP A 291 -27.36 2.89 3.10
C ASP A 291 -26.83 1.89 2.07
N PHE A 292 -25.93 2.36 1.20
CA PHE A 292 -25.25 1.51 0.21
C PHE A 292 -24.47 0.37 0.86
N SER A 293 -24.18 0.44 2.16
CA SER A 293 -23.49 -0.62 2.89
C SER A 293 -24.38 -1.85 3.15
N ARG A 294 -25.70 -1.67 3.28
CA ARG A 294 -26.68 -2.76 3.42
C ARG A 294 -26.91 -3.54 2.13
N ALA A 295 -26.51 -3.00 0.98
CA ALA A 295 -26.64 -3.67 -0.31
C ALA A 295 -25.77 -4.94 -0.45
N ARG A 296 -24.83 -5.19 0.49
CA ARG A 296 -23.92 -6.37 0.51
C ARG A 296 -23.07 -6.52 -0.77
N ILE A 297 -22.78 -5.43 -1.47
CA ILE A 297 -21.95 -5.44 -2.67
C ILE A 297 -20.56 -4.95 -2.29
N GLN A 298 -19.53 -5.74 -2.61
CA GLN A 298 -18.12 -5.39 -2.36
C GLN A 298 -17.64 -4.15 -3.14
N GLU A 299 -18.42 -3.68 -4.11
CA GLU A 299 -18.15 -2.50 -4.94
C GLU A 299 -19.46 -1.73 -5.18
N ASN A 300 -19.75 -0.69 -4.40
CA ASN A 300 -20.94 0.12 -4.65
C ASN A 300 -20.67 1.08 -5.80
N GLN A 301 -21.39 0.92 -6.91
CA GLN A 301 -21.45 1.94 -7.94
C GLN A 301 -22.68 2.81 -7.70
N ILE A 302 -22.47 4.11 -7.54
CA ILE A 302 -23.53 5.09 -7.32
C ILE A 302 -23.81 5.80 -8.64
N GLU A 303 -25.05 5.83 -9.07
CA GLU A 303 -25.51 6.60 -10.22
C GLU A 303 -26.31 7.81 -9.71
N VAL A 304 -25.97 9.00 -10.20
CA VAL A 304 -26.63 10.26 -9.84
C VAL A 304 -27.10 10.96 -11.10
N GLY A 305 -28.27 11.59 -11.03
CA GLY A 305 -28.86 12.35 -12.12
C GLY A 305 -29.62 13.54 -11.55
N ILE A 306 -29.48 14.70 -12.18
CA ILE A 306 -30.20 15.91 -11.79
C ILE A 306 -31.08 16.33 -12.96
N TYR A 307 -32.38 16.14 -12.80
CA TYR A 307 -33.40 16.50 -13.78
C TYR A 307 -33.87 17.93 -13.56
N TYR A 308 -33.88 18.72 -14.63
CA TYR A 308 -34.40 20.08 -14.68
C TYR A 308 -35.83 20.11 -15.23
N HIS A 309 -36.72 20.83 -14.54
CA HIS A 309 -38.15 20.87 -14.87
C HIS A 309 -38.57 22.01 -15.81
N GLY A 310 -37.64 22.83 -16.32
CA GLY A 310 -37.98 23.88 -17.31
C GLY A 310 -38.69 25.12 -16.76
N LYS A 311 -38.76 25.30 -15.43
CA LYS A 311 -39.65 26.31 -14.81
C LYS A 311 -38.97 27.62 -14.43
N ALA A 312 -37.69 27.60 -14.09
CA ALA A 312 -36.94 28.77 -13.62
C ALA A 312 -35.45 28.62 -13.96
N PRO A 313 -34.69 29.72 -14.05
CA PRO A 313 -33.25 29.63 -14.17
C PRO A 313 -32.65 28.91 -12.95
N VAL A 314 -31.78 27.95 -13.21
CA VAL A 314 -31.02 27.20 -12.20
C VAL A 314 -29.57 27.14 -12.59
N ALA A 315 -28.68 27.25 -11.61
CA ALA A 315 -27.25 27.04 -11.77
C ALA A 315 -26.76 26.08 -10.68
N ILE A 316 -25.97 25.08 -11.06
CA ILE A 316 -25.34 24.12 -10.17
C ILE A 316 -23.84 24.38 -10.19
N ARG A 317 -23.25 24.54 -9.00
CA ARG A 317 -21.82 24.76 -8.80
C ARG A 317 -21.07 23.46 -8.49
N SER A 318 -21.62 22.66 -7.59
CA SER A 318 -21.02 21.40 -7.19
C SER A 318 -22.07 20.39 -6.72
N PHE A 319 -21.71 19.12 -6.79
CA PHE A 319 -22.41 18.03 -6.13
C PHE A 319 -21.36 17.10 -5.51
N TYR A 320 -21.57 16.71 -4.26
CA TYR A 320 -20.61 15.90 -3.51
C TYR A 320 -21.31 15.10 -2.40
N PHE A 321 -20.56 14.24 -1.70
CA PHE A 321 -21.09 13.43 -0.61
C PHE A 321 -20.07 13.29 0.52
N ALA A 322 -20.57 12.96 1.70
CA ALA A 322 -19.76 12.67 2.88
C ALA A 322 -20.41 11.59 3.76
N GLY A 323 -19.58 10.80 4.43
CA GLY A 323 -20.02 9.91 5.50
C GLY A 323 -20.44 10.69 6.75
N LYS A 324 -21.29 10.09 7.57
CA LYS A 324 -21.79 10.71 8.80
C LYS A 324 -20.68 11.11 9.77
N ASN A 325 -19.67 10.25 9.97
CA ASN A 325 -18.53 10.57 10.84
C ASN A 325 -17.71 11.78 10.34
N TRP A 326 -17.58 11.94 9.01
CA TRP A 326 -16.92 13.11 8.45
C TRP A 326 -17.69 14.39 8.80
N LEU A 327 -19.01 14.38 8.60
CA LEU A 327 -19.86 15.53 8.90
C LEU A 327 -19.88 15.88 10.39
N GLU A 328 -19.86 14.88 11.26
CA GLU A 328 -19.74 15.08 12.70
C GLU A 328 -18.40 15.74 13.05
N LEU A 329 -17.30 15.25 12.47
CA LEU A 329 -15.96 15.80 12.66
C LEU A 329 -15.86 17.25 12.14
N THR A 330 -16.31 17.53 10.93
CA THR A 330 -16.15 18.86 10.32
C THR A 330 -17.20 19.87 10.75
N GLY A 331 -18.39 19.40 11.13
CA GLY A 331 -19.53 20.24 11.53
C GLY A 331 -19.55 20.64 13.01
N ASN A 332 -18.75 19.98 13.86
CA ASN A 332 -18.73 20.24 15.30
C ASN A 332 -17.33 20.63 15.81
N LYS A 333 -17.15 21.90 16.14
CA LYS A 333 -15.89 22.43 16.69
C LYS A 333 -15.50 21.78 18.03
N ALA A 334 -16.46 21.41 18.87
CA ALA A 334 -16.18 20.74 20.14
C ALA A 334 -15.62 19.33 19.90
N THR A 335 -16.13 18.61 18.89
CA THR A 335 -15.59 17.31 18.46
C THR A 335 -14.14 17.42 18.00
N GLN A 336 -13.80 18.43 17.20
CA GLN A 336 -12.42 18.66 16.76
C GLN A 336 -11.48 18.97 17.93
N ILE A 337 -11.90 19.84 18.85
CA ILE A 337 -11.13 20.18 20.05
C ILE A 337 -10.87 18.92 20.88
N GLU A 338 -11.87 18.08 21.07
CA GLU A 338 -11.76 16.84 21.82
C GLU A 338 -10.84 15.81 21.13
N LEU A 339 -10.94 15.69 19.81
CA LEU A 339 -10.05 14.86 19.01
C LEU A 339 -8.59 15.29 19.17
N ILE A 340 -8.31 16.59 19.00
CA ILE A 340 -6.99 17.19 19.16
C ILE A 340 -6.47 16.92 20.58
N ARG A 341 -7.27 17.19 21.61
CA ARG A 341 -6.91 16.98 23.02
C ARG A 341 -6.53 15.53 23.28
N THR A 342 -7.32 14.58 22.80
CA THR A 342 -7.15 13.15 23.08
C THR A 342 -5.92 12.59 22.37
N ILE A 343 -5.75 12.89 21.07
CA ILE A 343 -4.56 12.50 20.31
C ILE A 343 -3.30 13.13 20.95
N THR A 344 -3.37 14.40 21.34
CA THR A 344 -2.24 15.10 21.98
C THR A 344 -1.85 14.47 23.30
N ALA A 345 -2.81 14.22 24.20
CA ALA A 345 -2.54 13.57 25.49
C ALA A 345 -1.85 12.20 25.30
N LYS A 346 -2.27 11.45 24.29
CA LYS A 346 -1.67 10.16 23.93
C LYS A 346 -0.24 10.31 23.41
N LEU A 347 -0.02 11.25 22.49
CA LEU A 347 1.29 11.52 21.91
C LEU A 347 2.30 12.03 22.94
N GLU A 348 1.87 12.86 23.88
CA GLU A 348 2.72 13.38 24.97
C GLU A 348 3.34 12.26 25.82
N LYS A 349 2.68 11.10 25.96
CA LYS A 349 3.22 9.92 26.64
C LYS A 349 4.40 9.28 25.89
N TYR A 350 4.41 9.35 24.57
CA TYR A 350 5.34 8.59 23.72
C TYR A 350 6.31 9.46 22.92
N LYS A 351 6.11 10.78 22.84
CA LYS A 351 6.90 11.68 21.98
C LYS A 351 8.40 11.65 22.28
N ASP A 352 8.77 11.46 23.55
CA ASP A 352 10.16 11.38 23.98
C ASP A 352 10.67 9.93 24.08
N HIS A 353 9.81 8.93 23.84
CA HIS A 353 10.17 7.52 23.97
C HIS A 353 11.20 7.14 22.90
N PRO A 354 12.42 6.70 23.23
CA PRO A 354 13.50 6.52 22.25
C PRO A 354 13.22 5.47 21.19
N LEU A 355 12.29 4.54 21.44
CA LEU A 355 11.89 3.51 20.48
C LEU A 355 10.71 3.88 19.59
N PHE A 356 10.12 5.08 19.67
CA PHE A 356 8.91 5.39 18.88
C PHE A 356 9.26 6.05 17.54
N GLU A 357 8.85 5.46 16.42
CA GLU A 357 9.15 5.98 15.07
C GLU A 357 7.94 6.69 14.46
N ALA A 358 6.84 5.97 14.25
CA ALA A 358 5.68 6.45 13.52
C ALA A 358 4.37 5.77 13.97
N PHE A 359 3.23 6.39 13.69
CA PHE A 359 1.94 5.72 13.69
C PHE A 359 1.70 5.02 12.37
N TYR A 360 0.98 3.91 12.42
CA TYR A 360 0.60 3.10 11.27
C TYR A 360 -0.91 3.17 11.04
N CYS A 361 -1.32 3.55 9.83
CA CYS A 361 -2.68 3.41 9.32
C CYS A 361 -2.70 2.28 8.28
N ASP A 362 -3.49 1.25 8.54
CA ASP A 362 -3.67 0.10 7.65
C ASP A 362 -4.57 0.49 6.48
N GLU A 363 -4.15 0.19 5.24
CA GLU A 363 -4.93 0.35 4.00
C GLU A 363 -5.78 1.64 3.93
N PRO A 364 -5.16 2.84 3.92
CA PRO A 364 -5.90 4.09 3.91
C PRO A 364 -6.73 4.21 2.64
N TYR A 365 -8.00 4.51 2.82
CA TYR A 365 -8.88 4.71 1.68
C TYR A 365 -8.69 6.08 1.05
N LEU A 366 -8.90 6.14 -0.26
CA LEU A 366 -8.72 7.36 -1.04
C LEU A 366 -9.48 8.54 -0.41
N LEU A 367 -10.77 8.36 -0.16
CA LEU A 367 -11.67 9.42 0.36
C LEU A 367 -11.45 9.77 1.83
N SER A 368 -10.53 9.12 2.53
CA SER A 368 -10.12 9.51 3.89
C SER A 368 -8.93 10.49 3.89
N ALA A 369 -8.39 10.86 2.74
CA ALA A 369 -7.20 11.73 2.64
C ALA A 369 -7.34 13.04 3.43
N ALA A 370 -8.51 13.69 3.38
CA ALA A 370 -8.78 14.90 4.15
C ALA A 370 -8.72 14.65 5.67
N THR A 371 -9.26 13.53 6.14
CA THR A 371 -9.17 13.17 7.56
C THR A 371 -7.74 12.83 7.96
N ARG A 372 -7.03 12.05 7.14
CA ARG A 372 -5.62 11.71 7.40
C ARG A 372 -4.72 12.93 7.41
N LYS A 373 -5.01 13.94 6.57
CA LYS A 373 -4.37 15.26 6.63
C LYS A 373 -4.55 15.89 8.02
N LEU A 374 -5.79 15.99 8.51
CA LEU A 374 -6.07 16.54 9.84
C LEU A 374 -5.30 15.78 10.94
N TYR A 375 -5.33 14.45 10.92
CA TYR A 375 -4.60 13.64 11.91
C TYR A 375 -3.09 13.87 11.82
N THR A 376 -2.54 14.00 10.61
CA THR A 376 -1.12 14.31 10.38
C THR A 376 -0.76 15.69 10.94
N GLU A 377 -1.62 16.70 10.75
CA GLU A 377 -1.43 18.04 11.33
C GLU A 377 -1.38 17.98 12.87
N ILE A 378 -2.30 17.22 13.49
CA ILE A 378 -2.32 17.03 14.95
C ILE A 378 -1.05 16.33 15.42
N ILE A 379 -0.67 15.23 14.77
CA ILE A 379 0.50 14.42 15.16
C ILE A 379 1.80 15.23 15.04
N ARG A 380 1.96 15.99 13.96
CA ARG A 380 3.17 16.81 13.70
C ARG A 380 3.21 18.12 14.49
N SER A 381 2.08 18.54 15.07
CA SER A 381 2.04 19.70 15.97
C SER A 381 2.86 19.48 17.25
N ILE A 382 3.08 18.21 17.60
CA ILE A 382 3.83 17.84 18.79
C ILE A 382 5.30 17.72 18.45
N LYS A 383 6.12 18.44 19.21
CA LYS A 383 7.58 18.47 19.05
C LYS A 383 8.22 17.62 20.14
N PRO A 384 8.85 16.48 19.79
CA PRO A 384 9.75 15.73 20.68
C PRO A 384 10.89 16.61 21.19
N LYS A 385 11.48 16.27 22.35
CA LYS A 385 12.70 16.94 22.84
C LYS A 385 13.88 16.80 21.88
N ALA A 386 13.93 15.72 21.11
CA ALA A 386 14.98 15.49 20.14
C ALA A 386 14.65 16.19 18.81
N PRO A 387 15.51 17.11 18.32
CA PRO A 387 15.20 17.97 17.18
C PRO A 387 15.05 17.23 15.85
N ASN A 388 15.55 15.99 15.75
CA ASN A 388 15.49 15.17 14.55
C ASN A 388 14.33 14.17 14.54
N ARG A 389 13.45 14.18 15.57
CA ARG A 389 12.24 13.35 15.59
C ARG A 389 11.02 14.22 15.39
N SER A 390 10.14 13.77 14.52
CA SER A 390 8.79 14.27 14.40
C SER A 390 7.90 13.05 14.22
N PRO A 391 6.98 12.77 15.17
CA PRO A 391 5.97 11.76 14.97
C PRO A 391 5.25 12.01 13.65
N GLU A 392 4.88 10.94 12.98
CA GLU A 392 4.10 11.01 11.76
C GLU A 392 3.00 9.96 11.75
N LEU A 393 2.01 10.19 10.90
CA LEU A 393 1.07 9.16 10.48
C LEU A 393 1.58 8.59 9.17
N SER A 394 2.26 7.46 9.25
CA SER A 394 2.58 6.66 8.06
C SER A 394 1.41 5.73 7.78
N ALA A 395 1.16 5.49 6.50
CA ALA A 395 0.11 4.60 6.07
C ALA A 395 0.67 3.54 5.13
N VAL A 396 0.21 2.31 5.29
CA VAL A 396 0.50 1.24 4.33
C VAL A 396 -0.37 1.46 3.14
N THR A 397 0.25 1.86 2.05
CA THR A 397 -0.45 1.86 0.78
C THR A 397 -0.57 0.40 0.36
N GLY A 398 -1.78 -0.14 0.59
CA GLY A 398 -2.35 -1.30 -0.12
C GLY A 398 -1.89 -1.35 -1.57
N GLY A 399 -1.95 -2.51 -2.23
CA GLY A 399 -1.78 -2.68 -3.67
C GLY A 399 -2.60 -1.68 -4.51
N PHE A 400 -2.16 -0.43 -4.57
CA PHE A 400 -2.90 0.71 -5.05
C PHE A 400 -2.33 1.13 -6.40
N TRP A 401 -3.23 1.60 -7.23
CA TRP A 401 -2.87 2.16 -8.52
C TRP A 401 -2.01 3.41 -8.32
N LEU A 402 -1.11 3.69 -9.27
CA LEU A 402 -0.26 4.87 -9.23
C LEU A 402 -1.05 6.18 -9.02
N TRP A 403 -2.22 6.31 -9.67
CA TRP A 403 -3.08 7.48 -9.50
C TRP A 403 -3.58 7.66 -8.05
N HIS A 404 -3.82 6.56 -7.31
CA HIS A 404 -4.22 6.63 -5.90
C HIS A 404 -3.07 7.23 -5.10
N LEU A 405 -1.84 6.75 -5.30
CA LEU A 405 -0.66 7.26 -4.60
C LEU A 405 -0.48 8.77 -4.84
N MET A 406 -0.77 9.25 -6.06
CA MET A 406 -0.74 10.68 -6.39
C MET A 406 -1.87 11.48 -5.75
N PHE A 407 -3.10 10.96 -5.75
CA PHE A 407 -4.23 11.55 -5.03
C PHE A 407 -3.87 11.73 -3.56
N ASP A 408 -3.37 10.65 -2.99
CA ASP A 408 -3.07 10.56 -1.59
C ASP A 408 -1.99 11.57 -1.21
N ARG A 409 -0.90 11.66 -1.99
CA ARG A 409 0.11 12.70 -1.81
C ARG A 409 -0.51 14.10 -1.85
N LYS A 410 -1.30 14.41 -2.88
CA LYS A 410 -1.86 15.75 -3.06
C LYS A 410 -2.80 16.18 -1.93
N TYR A 411 -3.66 15.27 -1.44
CA TYR A 411 -4.76 15.65 -0.54
C TYR A 411 -4.56 15.23 0.92
N SER A 412 -3.62 14.31 1.21
CA SER A 412 -3.23 13.99 2.60
C SER A 412 -2.02 14.79 3.09
N SER A 413 -1.27 15.45 2.20
CA SER A 413 -0.11 16.27 2.59
C SER A 413 -0.49 17.52 3.37
N VAL A 414 0.42 17.92 4.27
CA VAL A 414 0.30 19.08 5.15
C VAL A 414 1.37 20.12 4.79
N LYS A 415 1.13 21.40 5.15
CA LYS A 415 2.13 22.45 5.01
C LYS A 415 2.81 22.72 6.35
N GLU A 416 4.12 22.50 6.40
CA GLU A 416 4.95 22.81 7.56
C GLU A 416 6.06 23.78 7.15
N ASN A 417 6.10 24.96 7.78
CA ASN A 417 7.08 26.02 7.44
C ASN A 417 7.13 26.34 5.94
N SER A 418 5.95 26.43 5.31
CA SER A 418 5.77 26.67 3.86
C SER A 418 6.28 25.55 2.94
N LYS A 419 6.75 24.42 3.49
CA LYS A 419 7.10 23.21 2.73
C LYS A 419 5.99 22.17 2.84
N GLU A 420 5.76 21.45 1.76
CA GLU A 420 4.83 20.33 1.74
C GLU A 420 5.47 19.12 2.42
N PHE A 421 4.73 18.49 3.31
CA PHE A 421 5.11 17.22 3.93
C PHE A 421 4.03 16.19 3.63
N TYR A 422 4.44 15.06 3.07
CA TYR A 422 3.58 13.91 2.81
C TYR A 422 3.77 12.82 3.86
N ARG A 423 4.94 12.19 3.87
CA ARG A 423 5.37 11.11 4.79
C ARG A 423 6.89 10.96 4.70
N ASN A 424 7.53 10.33 5.70
CA ASN A 424 8.97 10.03 5.63
C ASN A 424 9.28 8.78 4.80
N PHE A 425 8.34 7.84 4.65
CA PHE A 425 8.54 6.63 3.84
C PHE A 425 7.21 6.13 3.26
N LEU A 426 7.27 5.48 2.11
CA LEU A 426 6.14 4.79 1.50
C LEU A 426 6.23 3.31 1.83
N LEU A 427 5.22 2.74 2.48
CA LEU A 427 5.18 1.32 2.79
C LEU A 427 4.12 0.64 1.92
N PHE A 428 4.53 -0.37 1.16
CA PHE A 428 3.69 -1.05 0.18
C PHE A 428 3.55 -2.54 0.49
N ASP A 429 2.36 -3.08 0.31
CA ASP A 429 2.05 -4.49 0.51
C ASP A 429 1.33 -5.10 -0.70
N TYR A 430 1.82 -6.27 -1.10
CA TYR A 430 1.22 -7.06 -2.17
C TYR A 430 1.62 -8.52 -2.00
N TYR A 431 0.62 -9.40 -1.86
CA TYR A 431 0.79 -10.81 -1.52
C TYR A 431 0.48 -11.71 -2.74
N PRO A 432 1.49 -12.20 -3.48
CA PRO A 432 1.28 -12.86 -4.76
C PRO A 432 0.94 -14.36 -4.64
N LEU A 433 1.27 -15.00 -3.50
CA LEU A 433 1.18 -16.46 -3.36
C LEU A 433 -0.19 -16.88 -2.84
N LYS A 434 -1.19 -16.76 -3.72
CA LYS A 434 -2.52 -17.36 -3.50
C LYS A 434 -2.40 -18.88 -3.44
N TRP A 435 -3.35 -19.55 -2.82
CA TRP A 435 -3.38 -21.00 -2.66
C TRP A 435 -3.30 -21.77 -3.98
N THR A 436 -3.85 -21.19 -5.05
CA THR A 436 -3.80 -21.77 -6.39
C THR A 436 -2.42 -21.67 -7.04
N VAL A 437 -1.56 -20.75 -6.57
CA VAL A 437 -0.22 -20.53 -7.13
C VAL A 437 0.67 -21.69 -6.74
N LYS A 438 1.11 -22.45 -7.74
CA LYS A 438 1.98 -23.61 -7.57
C LYS A 438 3.37 -23.21 -7.09
N ARG A 439 4.04 -24.15 -6.43
CA ARG A 439 5.44 -24.01 -6.05
C ARG A 439 6.33 -24.19 -7.28
N GLY A 440 7.57 -23.72 -7.19
CA GLY A 440 8.50 -23.75 -8.31
C GLY A 440 8.70 -25.14 -8.95
N TRP A 441 8.78 -26.20 -8.15
CA TRP A 441 8.99 -27.57 -8.68
C TRP A 441 7.73 -28.19 -9.25
N GLN A 442 6.58 -27.57 -8.99
CA GLN A 442 5.31 -27.99 -9.55
C GLN A 442 5.04 -27.25 -10.86
N ASP A 443 5.27 -25.93 -10.90
CA ASP A 443 5.12 -25.09 -12.09
C ASP A 443 5.86 -23.75 -11.92
N GLN A 444 7.01 -23.60 -12.61
CA GLN A 444 7.71 -22.33 -12.68
C GLN A 444 6.89 -21.24 -13.35
N SER A 445 6.15 -21.54 -14.42
CA SER A 445 5.44 -20.52 -15.18
C SER A 445 4.37 -19.84 -14.32
N ASP A 446 3.66 -20.60 -13.48
CA ASP A 446 2.66 -20.05 -12.57
C ASP A 446 3.28 -19.17 -11.47
N LEU A 447 4.37 -19.65 -10.85
CA LEU A 447 5.11 -18.86 -9.86
C LEU A 447 5.68 -17.57 -10.47
N GLN A 448 6.27 -17.63 -11.67
CA GLN A 448 6.84 -16.46 -12.34
C GLN A 448 5.77 -15.46 -12.77
N ARG A 449 4.57 -15.92 -13.11
CA ARG A 449 3.40 -15.04 -13.31
C ARG A 449 3.00 -14.32 -12.02
N ALA A 450 3.00 -15.02 -10.88
CA ALA A 450 2.71 -14.42 -9.57
C ALA A 450 3.77 -13.35 -9.20
N LEU A 451 5.06 -13.63 -9.40
CA LEU A 451 6.14 -12.66 -9.20
C LEU A 451 6.04 -11.46 -10.16
N ASN A 452 5.68 -11.70 -11.44
CA ASN A 452 5.46 -10.63 -12.41
C ASN A 452 4.30 -9.71 -12.00
N ASN A 453 3.26 -10.23 -11.34
CA ASN A 453 2.18 -9.41 -10.80
C ASN A 453 2.62 -8.53 -9.62
N MET A 454 3.64 -8.92 -8.84
CA MET A 454 4.20 -8.03 -7.81
C MET A 454 4.90 -6.82 -8.44
N ILE A 455 5.60 -7.04 -9.55
CA ILE A 455 6.32 -6.00 -10.28
C ILE A 455 5.33 -5.03 -10.92
N GLU A 456 4.36 -5.58 -11.63
CA GLU A 456 3.37 -4.82 -12.39
C GLU A 456 2.15 -5.70 -12.69
N PHE A 457 1.11 -5.55 -11.87
CA PHE A 457 -0.17 -6.19 -12.05
C PHE A 457 -1.04 -5.40 -13.03
N LYS A 458 -1.32 -6.02 -14.18
CA LYS A 458 -2.21 -5.48 -15.24
C LYS A 458 -3.58 -6.16 -15.29
N GLY A 459 -3.90 -7.04 -14.34
CA GLY A 459 -5.13 -7.83 -14.36
C GLY A 459 -6.40 -7.02 -14.09
N GLU A 460 -6.28 -5.92 -13.35
CA GLU A 460 -7.38 -5.01 -13.01
C GLU A 460 -7.21 -3.67 -13.71
N ARG A 461 -7.24 -3.67 -15.05
CA ARG A 461 -7.21 -2.42 -15.83
C ARG A 461 -8.46 -1.59 -15.54
N LEU A 462 -8.27 -0.29 -15.34
CA LEU A 462 -9.35 0.67 -15.07
C LEU A 462 -9.73 1.51 -16.31
N LEU A 463 -8.87 1.60 -17.34
CA LEU A 463 -9.05 2.23 -18.66
C LEU A 463 -9.07 1.10 -19.71
N PRO A 464 -9.99 1.16 -20.67
CA PRO A 464 -9.95 0.30 -21.83
C PRO A 464 -8.74 0.52 -22.72
N PHE A 465 -8.42 -0.54 -23.45
CA PHE A 465 -7.41 -0.61 -24.49
C PHE A 465 -7.85 0.21 -25.71
N ASP A 466 -7.42 1.47 -25.79
CA ASP A 466 -7.45 2.26 -27.04
C ASP A 466 -6.21 1.98 -27.92
N GLY A 467 -5.42 0.97 -27.55
CA GLY A 467 -4.12 0.64 -28.12
C GLY A 467 -2.94 1.29 -27.38
N LYS A 468 -3.18 2.18 -26.41
CA LYS A 468 -2.14 2.79 -25.56
C LYS A 468 -2.30 2.30 -24.13
N GLU A 469 -1.23 1.76 -23.54
CA GLU A 469 -1.22 1.41 -22.13
C GLU A 469 -1.08 2.67 -21.28
N ASP A 470 -1.93 2.81 -20.26
CA ASP A 470 -1.81 3.86 -19.26
C ASP A 470 -1.26 3.26 -17.95
N GLN A 471 0.00 3.59 -17.67
CA GLN A 471 0.74 3.16 -16.50
C GLN A 471 0.14 3.62 -15.16
N TYR A 472 -0.71 4.67 -15.17
CA TYR A 472 -1.34 5.18 -13.95
C TYR A 472 -2.25 4.16 -13.27
N GLN A 473 -2.58 3.07 -13.98
CA GLN A 473 -3.57 2.07 -13.58
C GLN A 473 -3.02 0.69 -13.31
N PHE A 474 -1.72 0.59 -13.25
CA PHE A 474 -1.10 -0.64 -12.80
C PHE A 474 -0.80 -0.51 -11.31
N ILE A 475 -0.60 -1.66 -10.69
CA ILE A 475 -0.25 -1.81 -9.28
C ILE A 475 1.07 -2.59 -9.26
N GLY A 476 1.95 -2.31 -8.32
CA GLY A 476 3.16 -3.09 -8.13
C GLY A 476 4.37 -2.23 -7.88
N TYR A 477 5.53 -2.89 -7.81
CA TYR A 477 6.79 -2.25 -7.46
C TYR A 477 7.12 -1.07 -8.37
N LEU A 478 6.84 -1.19 -9.68
CA LEU A 478 7.13 -0.13 -10.63
C LEU A 478 6.36 1.16 -10.31
N GLN A 479 5.07 1.06 -10.03
CA GLN A 479 4.24 2.23 -9.72
C GLN A 479 4.62 2.81 -8.36
N THR A 480 4.89 1.95 -7.38
CA THR A 480 5.22 2.39 -6.04
C THR A 480 6.59 3.09 -5.97
N ILE A 481 7.63 2.62 -6.68
CA ILE A 481 8.91 3.33 -6.72
C ILE A 481 8.79 4.68 -7.44
N MET A 482 7.99 4.77 -8.51
CA MET A 482 7.74 6.05 -9.17
C MET A 482 7.04 7.05 -8.24
N ALA A 483 6.08 6.60 -7.44
CA ALA A 483 5.42 7.44 -6.43
C ALA A 483 6.37 7.83 -5.29
N ALA A 484 7.26 6.92 -4.86
CA ALA A 484 8.29 7.19 -3.87
C ALA A 484 9.29 8.26 -4.35
N GLN A 485 9.55 8.32 -5.66
CA GLN A 485 10.36 9.35 -6.33
C GLN A 485 9.54 10.57 -6.78
N ASN A 486 8.37 10.79 -6.18
CA ASN A 486 7.44 11.89 -6.49
C ASN A 486 7.13 12.10 -8.00
N MET A 487 7.24 11.05 -8.82
CA MET A 487 7.13 11.15 -10.29
C MET A 487 8.12 12.13 -10.93
N THR A 488 9.16 12.53 -10.20
CA THR A 488 10.18 13.50 -10.58
C THR A 488 11.54 12.80 -10.65
N PRO A 489 11.77 11.86 -11.58
CA PRO A 489 12.98 11.00 -11.57
C PRO A 489 14.32 11.73 -11.63
N ALA A 490 14.31 13.03 -11.99
CA ALA A 490 15.47 13.91 -12.02
C ALA A 490 15.67 14.74 -10.73
N ASP A 491 14.64 14.91 -9.90
CA ASP A 491 14.73 15.57 -8.60
C ASP A 491 14.75 14.49 -7.52
N ILE A 492 15.90 14.32 -6.88
CA ILE A 492 16.08 13.33 -5.82
C ILE A 492 15.80 13.91 -4.44
N THR A 493 15.60 15.23 -4.35
CA THR A 493 15.52 15.94 -3.07
C THR A 493 14.15 15.77 -2.42
N ASP A 494 13.17 15.29 -3.17
CA ASP A 494 11.80 15.00 -2.75
C ASP A 494 11.45 13.49 -2.78
N ASP A 495 12.45 12.64 -3.02
CA ASP A 495 12.38 11.18 -2.86
C ASP A 495 12.10 10.82 -1.40
N ILE A 496 11.25 9.81 -1.21
CA ILE A 496 11.03 9.14 0.07
C ILE A 496 11.42 7.67 -0.02
N PRO A 497 12.02 7.06 1.02
CA PRO A 497 12.27 5.63 1.08
C PRO A 497 11.02 4.79 0.80
N LEU A 498 11.16 3.76 -0.05
CA LEU A 498 10.16 2.72 -0.28
C LEU A 498 10.45 1.51 0.63
N PHE A 499 9.49 1.10 1.45
CA PHE A 499 9.53 -0.15 2.21
C PHE A 499 8.55 -1.17 1.61
N GLN A 500 9.04 -2.39 1.39
CA GLN A 500 8.23 -3.47 0.82
C GLN A 500 7.79 -4.47 1.88
N THR A 501 6.51 -4.82 1.88
CA THR A 501 5.99 -5.95 2.65
C THR A 501 6.14 -7.26 1.90
N ILE A 502 6.77 -8.24 2.53
CA ILE A 502 7.05 -9.56 2.00
C ILE A 502 6.09 -10.56 2.65
N GLN A 503 5.38 -11.32 1.81
CA GLN A 503 4.57 -12.44 2.28
C GLN A 503 5.48 -13.50 2.89
N VAL A 504 5.35 -13.77 4.19
CA VAL A 504 6.03 -14.88 4.87
C VAL A 504 5.07 -15.77 5.66
N SER A 505 3.80 -15.39 5.72
CA SER A 505 2.72 -16.14 6.34
C SER A 505 1.80 -16.77 5.30
N GLY A 506 1.00 -17.73 5.74
CA GLY A 506 -0.13 -18.28 4.99
C GLY A 506 -1.45 -17.96 5.70
N ALA A 507 -2.54 -17.97 4.96
CA ALA A 507 -3.88 -17.78 5.50
C ALA A 507 -4.85 -18.76 4.86
N ARG A 508 -5.58 -19.52 5.67
CA ARG A 508 -6.52 -20.53 5.19
C ARG A 508 -7.86 -20.42 5.87
N GLN A 509 -8.93 -20.47 5.10
CA GLN A 509 -10.26 -20.68 5.64
C GLN A 509 -10.37 -22.11 6.17
N ILE A 510 -10.74 -22.23 7.43
CA ILE A 510 -11.07 -23.48 8.10
C ILE A 510 -12.58 -23.61 8.17
N LYS A 511 -13.05 -24.83 7.92
CA LYS A 511 -14.43 -25.26 8.13
C LYS A 511 -14.50 -26.11 9.38
N ARG A 512 -15.50 -25.85 10.23
CA ARG A 512 -15.88 -26.72 11.35
C ARG A 512 -17.22 -27.38 11.05
N THR A 513 -17.30 -28.70 11.16
CA THR A 513 -18.56 -29.46 11.13
C THR A 513 -18.58 -30.39 12.35
N GLY A 514 -19.48 -30.11 13.29
CA GLY A 514 -19.44 -30.74 14.62
C GLY A 514 -18.12 -30.47 15.35
N ASN A 515 -17.34 -31.52 15.61
CA ASN A 515 -16.01 -31.45 16.25
C ASN A 515 -14.84 -31.62 15.25
N THR A 516 -15.14 -31.75 13.96
CA THR A 516 -14.14 -31.95 12.90
C THR A 516 -13.80 -30.62 12.27
N TYR A 517 -12.50 -30.43 11.99
CA TYR A 517 -11.96 -29.24 11.34
C TYR A 517 -11.21 -29.64 10.09
N THR A 518 -11.52 -28.97 8.98
CA THR A 518 -10.89 -29.21 7.67
C THR A 518 -10.53 -27.88 7.03
N TYR A 519 -9.48 -27.85 6.22
CA TYR A 519 -9.25 -26.70 5.35
C TYR A 519 -10.33 -26.63 4.27
N ASN A 520 -10.81 -25.42 4.00
CA ASN A 520 -11.65 -25.14 2.84
C ASN A 520 -10.74 -24.73 1.67
N GLU A 521 -10.96 -25.27 0.48
CA GLU A 521 -10.20 -24.92 -0.73
C GLU A 521 -10.74 -23.64 -1.38
N ASN A 522 -10.73 -22.54 -0.62
CA ASN A 522 -11.18 -21.24 -1.11
C ASN A 522 -10.06 -20.56 -1.91
N PRO A 523 -10.34 -19.97 -3.10
CA PRO A 523 -9.36 -19.23 -3.89
C PRO A 523 -8.77 -18.00 -3.17
N MET A 524 -9.41 -17.49 -2.11
CA MET A 524 -8.92 -16.38 -1.28
C MET A 524 -7.85 -16.80 -0.26
N ASN A 525 -7.54 -18.08 -0.14
CA ASN A 525 -6.48 -18.55 0.76
C ASN A 525 -5.10 -18.12 0.23
N PHE A 526 -4.18 -17.86 1.16
CA PHE A 526 -2.76 -17.63 0.88
C PHE A 526 -1.93 -18.85 1.29
N ARG A 527 -1.03 -19.26 0.40
CA ARG A 527 -0.09 -20.35 0.61
C ARG A 527 1.16 -19.84 1.36
N VAL A 528 1.82 -20.72 2.10
CA VAL A 528 3.10 -20.37 2.73
C VAL A 528 4.24 -20.42 1.70
N PRO A 529 5.16 -19.43 1.68
CA PRO A 529 6.28 -19.45 0.76
C PRO A 529 7.36 -20.46 1.18
N THR A 530 8.14 -20.90 0.22
CA THR A 530 9.43 -21.59 0.43
C THR A 530 10.54 -20.58 0.70
N ARG A 531 11.73 -21.05 1.09
CA ARG A 531 12.89 -20.17 1.31
C ARG A 531 13.32 -19.44 0.04
N HIS A 532 13.43 -20.12 -1.10
CA HIS A 532 13.82 -19.46 -2.36
C HIS A 532 12.78 -18.43 -2.81
N GLU A 533 11.49 -18.68 -2.57
CA GLU A 533 10.43 -17.73 -2.86
C GLU A 533 10.50 -16.48 -1.97
N ILE A 534 10.79 -16.63 -0.67
CA ILE A 534 11.05 -15.49 0.23
C ILE A 534 12.21 -14.65 -0.34
N PHE A 535 13.31 -15.29 -0.74
CA PHE A 535 14.49 -14.59 -1.24
C PHE A 535 14.19 -13.87 -2.56
N ALA A 536 13.50 -14.54 -3.49
CA ALA A 536 13.12 -13.94 -4.77
C ALA A 536 12.22 -12.71 -4.55
N MET A 537 11.21 -12.79 -3.67
CA MET A 537 10.34 -11.64 -3.36
C MET A 537 11.13 -10.47 -2.76
N CYS A 538 12.04 -10.73 -1.81
CA CYS A 538 12.88 -9.69 -1.19
C CYS A 538 13.83 -9.06 -2.21
N ASN A 539 14.53 -9.87 -3.01
CA ASN A 539 15.49 -9.39 -4.00
C ASN A 539 14.81 -8.63 -5.14
N LEU A 540 13.60 -9.04 -5.55
CA LEU A 540 12.81 -8.26 -6.50
C LEU A 540 12.45 -6.89 -5.92
N ALA A 541 12.06 -6.80 -4.64
CA ALA A 541 11.81 -5.50 -4.01
C ALA A 541 13.03 -4.58 -4.06
N LEU A 542 14.23 -5.12 -3.77
CA LEU A 542 15.48 -4.39 -3.86
C LEU A 542 15.82 -3.96 -5.29
N ALA A 543 15.56 -4.80 -6.30
CA ALA A 543 15.74 -4.45 -7.71
C ALA A 543 14.88 -3.27 -8.17
N TYR A 544 13.77 -3.01 -7.47
CA TYR A 544 12.89 -1.86 -7.68
C TYR A 544 13.08 -0.76 -6.63
N GLY A 545 14.24 -0.73 -5.96
CA GLY A 545 14.65 0.41 -5.14
C GLY A 545 14.12 0.44 -3.72
N ALA A 546 13.54 -0.66 -3.22
CA ALA A 546 13.18 -0.76 -1.81
C ALA A 546 14.40 -0.46 -0.92
N LYS A 547 14.17 0.40 0.08
CA LYS A 547 15.13 0.82 1.11
C LYS A 547 14.86 0.19 2.46
N GLY A 548 13.89 -0.72 2.53
CA GLY A 548 13.48 -1.45 3.72
C GLY A 548 12.55 -2.60 3.38
N LEU A 549 12.49 -3.60 4.26
CA LEU A 549 11.65 -4.78 4.12
C LEU A 549 10.80 -4.97 5.39
N MET A 550 9.49 -4.95 5.23
CA MET A 550 8.55 -5.46 6.22
C MET A 550 8.22 -6.91 5.91
N TYR A 551 8.07 -7.73 6.93
CA TYR A 551 7.73 -9.13 6.77
C TYR A 551 6.35 -9.34 7.37
N TYR A 552 5.39 -9.74 6.54
CA TYR A 552 4.02 -10.00 6.96
C TYR A 552 3.94 -11.35 7.67
N MET A 553 4.31 -11.31 8.95
CA MET A 553 4.35 -12.44 9.86
C MET A 553 3.25 -12.30 10.91
N VAL A 554 1.99 -12.26 10.45
CA VAL A 554 0.85 -12.39 11.38
C VAL A 554 1.10 -13.58 12.30
N PRO A 555 0.97 -13.39 13.62
CA PRO A 555 1.20 -14.49 14.53
C PRO A 555 0.25 -15.63 14.22
N THR A 556 0.74 -16.86 14.36
CA THR A 556 -0.04 -18.04 14.05
C THR A 556 -1.28 -18.10 14.94
N ARG A 557 -2.47 -17.96 14.35
CA ARG A 557 -3.74 -17.91 15.07
C ARG A 557 -4.87 -18.59 14.30
N ILE A 558 -5.87 -19.03 15.03
CA ILE A 558 -7.13 -19.54 14.49
C ILE A 558 -8.24 -18.72 15.14
N ASP A 559 -9.01 -18.00 14.33
CA ASP A 559 -10.12 -17.18 14.83
C ASP A 559 -11.28 -18.10 15.29
N PRO A 560 -12.03 -17.73 16.35
CA PRO A 560 -13.09 -18.57 16.89
C PRO A 560 -14.12 -18.94 15.83
N ILE A 561 -14.43 -20.23 15.68
CA ILE A 561 -15.43 -20.65 14.70
C ILE A 561 -16.80 -20.71 15.40
N PRO A 562 -17.81 -19.93 14.95
CA PRO A 562 -19.13 -19.95 15.57
C PRO A 562 -19.68 -21.37 15.74
N THR A 563 -20.23 -21.63 16.92
CA THR A 563 -20.80 -22.94 17.29
C THR A 563 -22.27 -23.10 16.91
N ALA A 564 -22.93 -22.03 16.45
CA ALA A 564 -24.35 -22.03 16.10
C ALA A 564 -24.57 -22.44 14.62
N GLY A 565 -25.16 -23.62 14.41
CA GLY A 565 -25.40 -24.22 13.09
C GLY A 565 -24.38 -25.30 12.73
N GLU A 566 -24.80 -26.32 11.96
CA GLU A 566 -24.02 -27.54 11.69
C GLU A 566 -22.66 -27.29 10.99
N THR A 567 -22.44 -26.09 10.44
CA THR A 567 -21.18 -25.73 9.77
C THR A 567 -20.84 -24.25 9.96
N GLY A 568 -19.63 -23.98 10.44
CA GLY A 568 -19.05 -22.64 10.55
C GLY A 568 -17.74 -22.51 9.78
N TYR A 569 -17.38 -21.28 9.39
CA TYR A 569 -16.14 -20.97 8.70
C TYR A 569 -15.41 -19.84 9.40
N ASN A 570 -14.07 -19.92 9.49
CA ASN A 570 -13.24 -18.80 9.89
C ASN A 570 -11.82 -18.92 9.30
N PHE A 571 -10.95 -17.92 9.47
CA PHE A 571 -9.57 -17.96 8.98
C PHE A 571 -8.59 -18.44 10.06
N ALA A 572 -7.63 -19.25 9.63
CA ALA A 572 -6.36 -19.45 10.30
C ALA A 572 -5.26 -18.75 9.56
N THR A 573 -4.33 -18.18 10.30
CA THR A 573 -3.08 -17.65 9.78
C THR A 573 -1.91 -18.44 10.36
N TYR A 574 -0.90 -18.66 9.54
CA TYR A 574 0.29 -19.44 9.87
C TYR A 574 1.53 -18.59 9.61
N GLY A 575 2.04 -17.98 10.68
CA GLY A 575 3.21 -17.10 10.70
C GLY A 575 4.54 -17.86 10.74
N ILE A 576 5.54 -17.26 11.38
CA ILE A 576 6.91 -17.82 11.43
C ILE A 576 7.23 -18.56 12.74
N PHE A 577 6.31 -18.53 13.70
CA PHE A 577 6.35 -19.28 14.94
C PHE A 577 5.12 -20.17 15.02
N ASP A 578 5.30 -21.45 15.38
CA ASP A 578 4.20 -22.41 15.49
C ASP A 578 4.26 -23.15 16.84
N ASP A 579 3.14 -23.74 17.28
CA ASP A 579 3.12 -24.65 18.42
C ASP A 579 4.10 -25.81 18.19
N ALA A 580 5.06 -26.00 19.11
CA ALA A 580 6.06 -27.06 19.01
C ALA A 580 5.48 -28.47 18.84
N SER A 581 4.26 -28.70 19.35
CA SER A 581 3.55 -29.97 19.24
C SER A 581 2.70 -30.10 17.96
N ASN A 582 2.55 -29.01 17.20
CA ASN A 582 1.71 -28.98 16.00
C ASN A 582 2.24 -27.98 14.96
N ILE A 583 3.49 -28.16 14.54
CA ILE A 583 4.12 -27.32 13.52
C ILE A 583 3.31 -27.39 12.23
N TYR A 584 3.07 -26.24 11.60
CA TYR A 584 2.27 -26.18 10.38
C TYR A 584 3.02 -26.80 9.19
N ASP A 585 2.43 -27.84 8.61
CA ASP A 585 2.82 -28.40 7.32
C ASP A 585 1.70 -28.17 6.30
N GLU A 586 2.05 -27.52 5.19
CA GLU A 586 1.12 -27.19 4.12
C GLU A 586 0.58 -28.43 3.39
N ASN A 587 1.32 -29.54 3.46
CA ASN A 587 0.97 -30.82 2.84
C ASN A 587 0.10 -31.71 3.74
N ASP A 588 -0.05 -31.40 5.02
CA ASP A 588 -0.93 -32.14 5.91
C ASP A 588 -2.40 -31.75 5.63
N PRO A 589 -3.29 -32.71 5.26
CA PRO A 589 -4.70 -32.41 5.06
C PRO A 589 -5.43 -32.01 6.36
N LYS A 590 -4.86 -32.31 7.53
CA LYS A 590 -5.43 -31.96 8.82
C LYS A 590 -5.14 -30.50 9.15
N VAL A 591 -6.15 -29.85 9.74
CA VAL A 591 -5.95 -28.52 10.31
C VAL A 591 -4.89 -28.60 11.39
N SER A 592 -3.78 -27.91 11.16
CA SER A 592 -2.79 -27.63 12.20
C SER A 592 -3.43 -26.70 13.22
N ARG A 593 -3.81 -27.29 14.35
CA ARG A 593 -4.45 -26.66 15.51
C ARG A 593 -3.39 -25.96 16.33
N GLN A 594 -3.48 -24.64 16.37
CA GLN A 594 -2.45 -23.79 16.98
C GLN A 594 -2.92 -23.31 18.35
N ARG A 595 -2.07 -23.44 19.36
CA ARG A 595 -2.37 -23.01 20.73
C ARG A 595 -1.59 -21.75 21.06
N ALA A 596 -2.30 -20.61 21.12
CA ALA A 596 -1.68 -19.30 21.37
C ALA A 596 -0.91 -19.21 22.70
N GLY A 597 -1.29 -20.00 23.72
CA GLY A 597 -0.60 -20.09 25.01
C GLY A 597 0.41 -21.23 25.15
N ALA A 598 0.60 -22.07 24.12
CA ALA A 598 1.66 -23.07 24.13
C ALA A 598 3.00 -22.45 23.71
N PRO A 599 4.15 -23.00 24.14
CA PRO A 599 5.46 -22.59 23.65
C PRO A 599 5.48 -22.63 22.12
N GLN A 600 5.70 -21.47 21.50
CA GLN A 600 5.86 -21.37 20.07
C GLN A 600 7.35 -21.48 19.73
N VAL A 601 7.67 -22.17 18.64
CA VAL A 601 9.05 -22.36 18.18
C VAL A 601 9.23 -21.80 16.77
N PRO A 602 10.43 -21.29 16.44
CA PRO A 602 10.74 -20.86 15.09
C PRO A 602 10.56 -21.99 14.06
N ASN A 603 9.87 -21.71 12.96
CA ASN A 603 9.74 -22.64 11.84
C ASN A 603 10.74 -22.35 10.72
N ARG A 604 10.71 -23.15 9.64
CA ARG A 604 11.63 -23.00 8.49
C ARG A 604 11.66 -21.59 7.89
N ARG A 605 10.56 -20.84 7.96
CA ARG A 605 10.45 -19.49 7.38
C ARG A 605 11.14 -18.45 8.25
N TYR A 606 11.13 -18.62 9.58
CA TYR A 606 11.95 -17.80 10.48
C TYR A 606 13.43 -17.89 10.10
N TYR A 607 13.96 -19.12 9.94
CA TYR A 607 15.37 -19.31 9.63
C TYR A 607 15.74 -18.81 8.22
N ALA A 608 14.84 -18.95 7.25
CA ALA A 608 15.01 -18.34 5.94
C ALA A 608 15.13 -16.81 6.05
N ILE A 609 14.24 -16.15 6.80
CA ILE A 609 14.31 -14.69 6.98
C ILE A 609 15.60 -14.28 7.68
N GLN A 610 15.99 -14.97 8.76
CA GLN A 610 17.24 -14.70 9.47
C GLN A 610 18.46 -14.82 8.55
N GLU A 611 18.51 -15.87 7.72
CA GLU A 611 19.57 -16.04 6.73
C GLU A 611 19.59 -14.89 5.72
N TYR A 612 18.42 -14.51 5.20
CA TYR A 612 18.34 -13.43 4.23
C TYR A 612 18.80 -12.09 4.80
N ILE A 613 18.39 -11.76 6.03
CA ILE A 613 18.81 -10.54 6.73
C ILE A 613 20.35 -10.51 6.82
N HIS A 614 20.95 -11.60 7.28
CA HIS A 614 22.41 -11.70 7.40
C HIS A 614 23.13 -11.58 6.04
N ASP A 615 22.55 -12.11 4.97
CA ASP A 615 23.11 -11.95 3.64
C ASP A 615 23.01 -10.52 3.12
N LEU A 616 21.93 -9.80 3.44
CA LEU A 616 21.73 -8.41 3.04
C LEU A 616 22.66 -7.43 3.80
N GLU A 617 22.98 -7.69 5.07
CA GLU A 617 23.92 -6.89 5.90
C GLU A 617 25.28 -6.62 5.21
N LYS A 618 25.67 -7.50 4.27
CA LYS A 618 26.91 -7.38 3.51
C LYS A 618 26.91 -6.15 2.60
N PHE A 619 25.75 -5.70 2.11
CA PHE A 619 25.65 -4.63 1.12
C PHE A 619 24.46 -3.66 1.30
N ASP A 620 23.65 -3.79 2.34
CA ASP A 620 22.53 -2.89 2.68
C ASP A 620 22.89 -1.39 2.65
N LYS A 621 24.02 -1.00 3.25
CA LYS A 621 24.55 0.37 3.29
C LYS A 621 24.89 0.92 1.91
N LYS A 622 25.17 0.04 0.94
CA LYS A 622 25.34 0.46 -0.45
C LYS A 622 23.99 0.72 -1.07
N ILE A 623 23.04 -0.22 -0.95
CA ILE A 623 21.67 -0.10 -1.46
C ILE A 623 21.01 1.20 -0.99
N LEU A 624 21.16 1.59 0.29
CA LEU A 624 20.60 2.84 0.82
C LEU A 624 21.03 4.11 0.07
N LYS A 625 22.20 4.09 -0.58
CA LYS A 625 22.78 5.24 -1.30
C LYS A 625 22.47 5.25 -2.80
N LEU A 626 21.80 4.22 -3.29
CA LEU A 626 21.52 4.06 -4.71
C LEU A 626 20.19 4.69 -5.08
N HIS A 627 20.16 5.45 -6.17
CA HIS A 627 18.94 5.95 -6.80
C HIS A 627 18.46 4.96 -7.84
N TRP A 628 17.22 4.49 -7.73
CA TRP A 628 16.64 3.62 -8.77
C TRP A 628 16.34 4.44 -10.02
N VAL A 629 16.67 3.90 -11.19
CA VAL A 629 16.40 4.62 -12.45
C VAL A 629 15.49 3.83 -13.36
N ASN A 630 15.75 2.53 -13.51
CA ASN A 630 15.03 1.65 -14.43
C ASN A 630 15.20 0.18 -14.00
N ALA A 631 14.55 -0.74 -14.70
CA ALA A 631 14.78 -2.17 -14.55
C ALA A 631 14.68 -2.88 -15.91
N TYR A 632 15.36 -4.02 -16.05
CA TYR A 632 15.32 -4.87 -17.24
C TYR A 632 14.78 -6.25 -16.88
N SER A 633 13.83 -6.74 -17.68
CA SER A 633 13.25 -8.08 -17.57
C SER A 633 13.77 -8.95 -18.69
N ALA A 634 14.48 -10.02 -18.31
CA ALA A 634 15.08 -10.93 -19.27
C ALA A 634 14.02 -11.83 -19.93
N ASP A 635 12.98 -12.23 -19.19
CA ASP A 635 11.86 -13.02 -19.71
C ASP A 635 11.03 -12.27 -20.76
N ARG A 636 10.96 -10.93 -20.66
CA ARG A 636 10.28 -10.06 -21.65
C ARG A 636 11.23 -9.45 -22.68
N ALA A 637 12.54 -9.64 -22.50
CA ALA A 637 13.60 -9.00 -23.27
C ALA A 637 13.42 -7.47 -23.42
N SER A 638 13.02 -6.80 -22.33
CA SER A 638 12.68 -5.37 -22.38
C SER A 638 12.99 -4.63 -21.09
N HIS A 639 13.25 -3.33 -21.24
CA HIS A 639 13.27 -2.39 -20.12
C HIS A 639 11.84 -2.11 -19.65
N ARG A 640 11.69 -1.96 -18.35
CA ARG A 640 10.40 -1.72 -17.68
C ARG A 640 9.93 -0.28 -17.88
N VAL A 641 10.87 0.65 -18.07
CA VAL A 641 10.61 2.03 -18.43
C VAL A 641 11.38 2.38 -19.71
N SER A 642 10.65 2.62 -20.80
CA SER A 642 11.21 2.71 -22.16
C SER A 642 11.94 4.01 -22.49
N ASP A 643 11.68 5.08 -21.75
CA ASP A 643 12.22 6.44 -21.96
C ASP A 643 13.33 6.80 -20.97
N ARG A 644 13.76 5.84 -20.13
CA ARG A 644 14.85 5.99 -19.15
C ARG A 644 16.09 5.23 -19.58
N ASP A 645 17.15 5.31 -18.79
CA ASP A 645 18.43 4.62 -18.97
C ASP A 645 18.32 3.17 -19.49
N LEU A 646 18.48 2.98 -20.80
CA LEU A 646 18.37 1.68 -21.49
C LEU A 646 19.74 0.99 -21.56
N TRP A 647 20.38 0.72 -20.41
CA TRP A 647 21.78 0.26 -20.38
C TRP A 647 22.00 -1.19 -20.82
N ILE A 648 21.00 -2.04 -20.62
CA ILE A 648 21.09 -3.47 -20.92
C ILE A 648 20.56 -3.73 -22.33
N ARG A 649 21.34 -4.47 -23.11
CA ARG A 649 20.95 -4.96 -24.44
C ARG A 649 20.20 -6.27 -24.36
N SER A 650 20.75 -7.22 -23.60
CA SER A 650 20.18 -8.56 -23.45
C SER A 650 20.70 -9.24 -22.19
N VAL A 651 19.94 -10.21 -21.69
CA VAL A 651 20.34 -11.10 -20.60
C VAL A 651 19.99 -12.53 -21.00
N SER A 652 20.91 -13.46 -20.78
CA SER A 652 20.70 -14.90 -21.01
C SER A 652 21.21 -15.69 -19.81
N THR A 653 20.74 -16.91 -19.65
CA THR A 653 21.12 -17.78 -18.54
C THR A 653 21.44 -19.19 -19.02
N THR A 654 22.38 -19.83 -18.32
CA THR A 654 22.68 -21.26 -18.46
C THR A 654 22.60 -21.94 -17.10
N ASP A 655 22.18 -23.21 -17.08
CA ASP A 655 22.21 -24.05 -15.89
C ASP A 655 23.63 -24.56 -15.56
N GLY A 656 23.73 -25.42 -14.53
CA GLY A 656 25.01 -25.98 -14.08
C GLY A 656 25.70 -26.88 -15.11
N ASP A 657 24.96 -27.38 -16.11
CA ASP A 657 25.49 -28.19 -17.21
C ASP A 657 25.86 -27.32 -18.43
N GLY A 658 25.72 -25.99 -18.32
CA GLY A 658 25.97 -25.04 -19.40
C GLY A 658 24.86 -25.01 -20.46
N ILE A 659 23.70 -25.61 -20.19
CA ILE A 659 22.55 -25.62 -21.10
C ILE A 659 21.82 -24.28 -20.96
N ALA A 660 21.58 -23.61 -22.09
CA ALA A 660 20.87 -22.33 -22.11
C ALA A 660 19.39 -22.50 -21.76
N ASP A 661 18.88 -21.65 -20.86
CA ASP A 661 17.45 -21.63 -20.56
C ASP A 661 16.66 -21.08 -21.76
N ALA A 662 15.49 -21.68 -22.02
CA ALA A 662 14.55 -21.16 -23.00
C ALA A 662 13.98 -19.79 -22.59
N VAL A 663 13.81 -19.56 -21.28
CA VAL A 663 13.35 -18.29 -20.72
C VAL A 663 14.27 -17.93 -19.53
N PRO A 664 15.09 -16.88 -19.65
CA PRO A 664 15.94 -16.42 -18.55
C PRO A 664 15.07 -15.67 -17.54
N TYR A 665 14.61 -16.34 -16.48
CA TYR A 665 13.84 -15.71 -15.39
C TYR A 665 14.74 -14.84 -14.50
N VAL A 666 15.26 -13.76 -15.08
CA VAL A 666 16.16 -12.79 -14.45
C VAL A 666 15.56 -11.40 -14.53
N GLU A 667 15.64 -10.66 -13.42
CA GLU A 667 15.30 -9.24 -13.35
C GLU A 667 16.55 -8.46 -12.95
N VAL A 668 16.78 -7.30 -13.58
CA VAL A 668 17.94 -6.45 -13.26
C VAL A 668 17.46 -5.06 -12.90
N GLY A 669 17.64 -4.67 -11.64
CA GLY A 669 17.46 -3.29 -11.19
C GLY A 669 18.63 -2.41 -11.61
N LEU A 670 18.34 -1.22 -12.14
CA LEU A 670 19.32 -0.28 -12.66
C LEU A 670 19.38 0.96 -11.75
N PHE A 671 20.56 1.26 -11.23
CA PHE A 671 20.74 2.33 -10.26
C PHE A 671 21.90 3.26 -10.60
N ARG A 672 21.81 4.49 -10.10
CA ARG A 672 22.92 5.45 -10.05
C ARG A 672 23.31 5.74 -8.61
N GLN A 673 24.58 6.00 -8.38
CA GLN A 673 25.04 6.57 -7.12
C GLN A 673 25.24 8.07 -7.28
N LEU A 674 24.44 8.88 -6.60
CA LEU A 674 24.38 10.34 -6.87
C LEU A 674 25.32 11.18 -6.02
N ASN A 675 25.76 10.66 -4.87
CA ASN A 675 26.74 11.33 -4.02
C ASN A 675 28.11 10.65 -4.09
N ALA A 676 29.18 11.45 -4.02
CA ALA A 676 30.53 10.92 -3.83
C ALA A 676 30.55 10.07 -2.56
N SER A 677 30.88 8.78 -2.68
CA SER A 677 31.04 7.95 -1.48
C SER A 677 32.37 8.30 -0.80
N ARG A 678 32.40 8.17 0.53
CA ARG A 678 33.67 8.14 1.29
C ARG A 678 34.60 7.01 0.83
N ASP A 679 34.07 6.04 0.08
CA ASP A 679 34.78 4.90 -0.48
C ASP A 679 35.41 5.20 -1.86
N GLY A 680 35.41 6.47 -2.30
CA GLY A 680 36.06 6.91 -3.54
C GLY A 680 35.34 6.49 -4.82
N ILE A 681 34.03 6.24 -4.76
CA ILE A 681 33.19 5.95 -5.92
C ILE A 681 32.65 7.26 -6.45
N ALA A 682 32.90 7.54 -7.73
CA ALA A 682 32.49 8.76 -8.39
C ALA A 682 30.96 8.90 -8.42
N PRO A 683 30.41 10.13 -8.27
CA PRO A 683 29.03 10.42 -8.62
C PRO A 683 28.70 9.90 -10.04
N ASP A 684 27.47 9.46 -10.25
CA ASP A 684 26.95 8.87 -11.49
C ASP A 684 27.51 7.48 -11.86
N SER A 685 28.15 6.78 -10.91
CA SER A 685 28.50 5.37 -11.11
C SER A 685 27.23 4.51 -11.28
N VAL A 686 27.30 3.56 -12.21
CA VAL A 686 26.18 2.67 -12.54
C VAL A 686 26.26 1.40 -11.70
N TRP A 687 25.12 1.02 -11.15
CA TRP A 687 24.96 -0.21 -10.36
C TRP A 687 23.85 -1.07 -10.95
N LEU A 688 24.09 -2.37 -10.97
CA LEU A 688 23.13 -3.39 -11.38
C LEU A 688 22.83 -4.28 -10.19
N PHE A 689 21.54 -4.48 -9.89
CA PHE A 689 21.08 -5.48 -8.93
C PHE A 689 20.42 -6.62 -9.70
N VAL A 690 21.15 -7.72 -9.89
CA VAL A 690 20.78 -8.83 -10.77
C VAL A 690 20.12 -9.92 -9.95
N VAL A 691 18.87 -10.26 -10.23
CA VAL A 691 18.06 -11.22 -9.45
C VAL A 691 17.79 -12.47 -10.28
N ASN A 692 18.20 -13.63 -9.79
CA ASN A 692 17.73 -14.92 -10.32
C ASN A 692 16.40 -15.26 -9.66
N ARG A 693 15.32 -15.23 -10.44
CA ARG A 693 13.95 -15.44 -9.93
C ARG A 693 13.53 -16.91 -9.88
N LEU A 694 14.33 -17.83 -10.42
CA LEU A 694 14.03 -19.26 -10.32
C LEU A 694 14.01 -19.70 -8.86
N CYS A 695 13.03 -20.52 -8.50
CA CYS A 695 12.87 -21.08 -7.16
C CYS A 695 12.66 -22.59 -7.25
N ASP A 696 13.43 -23.41 -6.54
CA ASP A 696 13.05 -24.80 -6.23
C ASP A 696 12.65 -25.66 -7.46
N LEU A 697 13.55 -26.02 -8.38
CA LEU A 697 13.16 -26.73 -9.62
C LEU A 697 12.72 -28.19 -9.43
N SER A 698 13.41 -28.93 -8.57
CA SER A 698 13.18 -30.38 -8.37
C SER A 698 12.67 -30.75 -6.98
N GLY A 699 12.53 -29.76 -6.11
CA GLY A 699 12.10 -29.94 -4.72
C GLY A 699 12.41 -28.70 -3.89
N GLU A 700 11.94 -28.72 -2.65
CA GLU A 700 12.16 -27.61 -1.72
C GLU A 700 13.66 -27.39 -1.45
N ASN A 701 14.14 -26.17 -1.66
CA ASN A 701 15.54 -25.76 -1.55
C ASN A 701 16.50 -26.38 -2.59
N SER A 702 15.99 -26.81 -3.75
CA SER A 702 16.84 -27.36 -4.83
C SER A 702 17.85 -26.34 -5.37
N SER A 703 19.11 -26.77 -5.55
CA SER A 703 20.18 -25.98 -6.18
C SER A 703 20.13 -25.99 -7.71
N GLU A 704 19.27 -26.82 -8.31
CA GLU A 704 19.13 -26.89 -9.77
C GLU A 704 18.64 -25.57 -10.37
N GLY A 705 18.07 -24.67 -9.55
CA GLY A 705 17.71 -23.31 -9.96
C GLY A 705 18.88 -22.32 -10.05
N ASN A 706 20.10 -22.72 -9.71
CA ASN A 706 21.29 -21.87 -9.84
C ASN A 706 21.59 -21.60 -11.33
N ARG A 707 22.02 -20.39 -11.65
CA ARG A 707 22.27 -19.97 -13.05
C ARG A 707 23.54 -19.15 -13.18
N THR A 708 24.27 -19.41 -14.26
CA THR A 708 25.23 -18.44 -14.80
C THR A 708 24.45 -17.43 -15.64
N VAL A 709 24.39 -16.19 -15.16
CA VAL A 709 23.68 -15.08 -15.81
C VAL A 709 24.67 -14.29 -16.64
N THR A 710 24.44 -14.21 -17.95
CA THR A 710 25.25 -13.42 -18.89
C THR A 710 24.50 -12.16 -19.27
N ILE A 711 25.09 -11.00 -19.02
CA ILE A 711 24.52 -9.67 -19.30
C ILE A 711 25.31 -9.02 -20.42
N SER A 712 24.60 -8.58 -21.46
CA SER A 712 25.14 -7.76 -22.55
C SER A 712 24.67 -6.33 -22.39
N LEU A 713 25.60 -5.38 -22.41
CA LEU A 713 25.29 -3.94 -22.31
C LEU A 713 25.11 -3.32 -23.71
N ASN A 714 24.34 -2.24 -23.79
CA ASN A 714 24.22 -1.44 -25.00
C ASN A 714 25.51 -0.64 -25.26
N ASN A 715 25.88 -0.52 -26.54
CA ASN A 715 26.99 0.33 -26.97
C ASN A 715 26.58 1.81 -26.82
N GLY A 716 27.40 2.62 -26.17
CA GLY A 716 27.22 4.08 -26.18
C GLY A 716 26.12 4.61 -25.26
N PHE A 717 26.29 4.47 -23.94
CA PHE A 717 25.72 5.43 -22.99
C PHE A 717 26.09 6.87 -23.42
N ALA A 718 25.27 7.87 -23.12
CA ALA A 718 25.60 9.28 -23.36
C ALA A 718 26.87 9.67 -22.57
N GLY A 719 28.04 9.48 -23.19
CA GLY A 719 29.36 9.69 -22.58
C GLY A 719 30.32 8.49 -22.58
N GLY A 720 29.93 7.32 -23.10
CA GLY A 720 30.82 6.18 -23.38
C GLY A 720 31.50 5.57 -22.15
N PHE A 721 31.11 4.35 -21.80
CA PHE A 721 31.93 3.50 -20.93
C PHE A 721 33.12 2.94 -21.73
N ASP A 722 33.96 3.81 -22.27
CA ASP A 722 35.17 3.39 -22.98
C ASP A 722 36.11 2.70 -22.00
N LYS A 723 36.11 3.07 -20.70
CA LYS A 723 36.93 2.40 -19.68
C LYS A 723 36.19 2.24 -18.37
N TYR A 724 36.09 1.01 -17.87
CA TYR A 724 35.45 0.71 -16.60
C TYR A 724 35.95 -0.59 -15.99
N ASP A 725 35.73 -0.69 -14.68
CA ASP A 725 35.85 -1.91 -13.89
C ASP A 725 34.48 -2.45 -13.54
N LEU A 726 34.32 -3.75 -13.69
CA LEU A 726 33.17 -4.51 -13.23
C LEU A 726 33.52 -5.12 -11.88
N ILE A 727 32.81 -4.67 -10.83
CA ILE A 727 33.13 -5.04 -9.45
C ILE A 727 31.91 -5.70 -8.81
N ASP A 728 32.08 -6.92 -8.32
CA ASP A 728 31.07 -7.63 -7.52
C ASP A 728 31.13 -7.13 -6.07
N HIS A 729 30.01 -6.65 -5.54
CA HIS A 729 29.87 -6.23 -4.15
C HIS A 729 28.96 -7.15 -3.31
N THR A 730 28.54 -8.29 -3.85
CA THR A 730 27.60 -9.24 -3.22
C THR A 730 28.13 -9.81 -1.91
N SER A 731 29.45 -10.05 -1.81
CA SER A 731 30.12 -10.49 -0.58
C SER A 731 30.37 -9.36 0.43
N GLY A 732 30.00 -8.13 0.09
CA GLY A 732 30.25 -6.92 0.86
C GLY A 732 31.59 -6.25 0.57
N THR A 733 32.63 -7.04 0.28
CA THR A 733 33.89 -6.55 -0.29
C THR A 733 33.79 -6.46 -1.81
N GLY A 734 34.28 -5.38 -2.40
CA GLY A 734 34.33 -5.25 -3.86
C GLY A 734 35.39 -6.16 -4.46
N GLN A 735 35.00 -7.11 -5.31
CA GLN A 735 35.89 -7.99 -6.05
C GLN A 735 35.84 -7.61 -7.54
N LEU A 736 36.99 -7.27 -8.12
CA LEU A 736 37.10 -7.02 -9.56
C LEU A 736 36.82 -8.32 -10.33
N ILE A 737 35.80 -8.31 -11.17
CA ILE A 737 35.42 -9.42 -12.05
C ILE A 737 36.14 -9.29 -13.39
N SER A 738 36.09 -8.09 -13.97
CA SER A 738 36.62 -7.80 -15.30
C SER A 738 36.88 -6.29 -15.46
N SER A 739 37.69 -5.93 -16.45
CA SER A 739 37.94 -4.56 -16.84
C SER A 739 37.75 -4.40 -18.34
N ASN A 740 37.08 -3.34 -18.76
CA ASN A 740 37.13 -2.86 -20.13
C ASN A 740 38.07 -1.66 -20.22
N ASN A 741 39.03 -1.69 -21.16
CA ASN A 741 40.02 -0.63 -21.35
C ASN A 741 39.81 0.19 -22.64
N GLY A 742 38.72 -0.05 -23.38
CA GLY A 742 38.31 0.79 -24.52
C GLY A 742 38.63 0.22 -25.89
N ASP A 743 39.02 -1.05 -25.95
CA ASP A 743 39.46 -1.70 -27.17
C ASP A 743 38.29 -2.26 -28.00
N ASN A 744 37.11 -2.44 -27.39
CA ASN A 744 35.89 -2.96 -28.04
C ASN A 744 34.87 -1.85 -28.33
N LYS A 745 35.12 -1.02 -29.35
CA LYS A 745 34.15 0.01 -29.78
C LYS A 745 32.94 -0.55 -30.55
N ASN A 746 33.07 -1.75 -31.12
CA ASN A 746 32.07 -2.31 -32.04
C ASN A 746 31.30 -3.52 -31.48
N ASP A 747 31.80 -4.18 -30.43
CA ASP A 747 31.13 -5.33 -29.81
C ASP A 747 30.47 -4.95 -28.48
N PRO A 748 29.21 -5.40 -28.23
CA PRO A 748 28.56 -5.19 -26.95
C PRO A 748 29.33 -5.92 -25.87
N PHE A 749 29.73 -5.19 -24.83
CA PHE A 749 30.40 -5.79 -23.68
C PHE A 749 29.47 -6.80 -23.01
N ARG A 750 30.05 -7.95 -22.65
CA ARG A 750 29.37 -9.05 -21.98
C ARG A 750 30.15 -9.49 -20.77
N PHE A 751 29.43 -9.83 -19.72
CA PHE A 751 29.99 -10.46 -18.54
C PHE A 751 29.02 -11.49 -17.98
N SER A 752 29.56 -12.44 -17.23
CA SER A 752 28.79 -13.53 -16.64
C SER A 752 29.02 -13.58 -15.14
N ILE A 753 27.97 -13.90 -14.38
CA ILE A 753 27.98 -14.05 -12.93
C ILE A 753 27.12 -15.24 -12.51
N ASP A 754 27.57 -15.99 -11.52
CA ASP A 754 26.81 -17.12 -10.99
C ASP A 754 25.88 -16.65 -9.86
N ILE A 755 24.58 -16.94 -9.99
CA ILE A 755 23.57 -16.54 -9.03
C ILE A 755 22.70 -17.74 -8.66
N ASN A 756 22.68 -18.04 -7.36
CA ASN A 756 21.86 -19.13 -6.83
C ASN A 756 20.35 -18.85 -6.98
N SER A 757 19.54 -19.91 -6.93
CA SER A 757 18.08 -19.83 -6.97
C SER A 757 17.53 -18.83 -5.93
N GLY A 758 16.66 -17.92 -6.38
CA GLY A 758 16.06 -16.86 -5.55
C GLY A 758 17.03 -15.78 -5.05
N ARG A 759 18.33 -15.87 -5.34
CA ARG A 759 19.37 -14.93 -4.87
C ARG A 759 19.61 -13.80 -5.87
N ALA A 760 20.47 -12.86 -5.47
CA ALA A 760 20.85 -11.73 -6.29
C ALA A 760 22.34 -11.40 -6.17
N ALA A 761 22.83 -10.60 -7.11
CA ALA A 761 24.17 -10.03 -7.12
C ALA A 761 24.12 -8.51 -7.26
N LEU A 762 25.01 -7.79 -6.55
CA LEU A 762 25.16 -6.33 -6.64
C LEU A 762 26.45 -6.00 -7.38
N ILE A 763 26.32 -5.47 -8.58
CA ILE A 763 27.44 -5.22 -9.50
C ILE A 763 27.62 -3.73 -9.72
N LEU A 764 28.85 -3.25 -9.58
CA LEU A 764 29.24 -1.87 -9.88
C LEU A 764 29.98 -1.83 -11.23
N LEU A 765 29.54 -0.93 -12.09
CA LEU A 765 30.29 -0.50 -13.28
C LEU A 765 30.99 0.81 -12.94
N LYS A 766 32.21 0.67 -12.42
CA LYS A 766 33.02 1.81 -11.99
C LYS A 766 33.76 2.38 -13.19
N ARG A 767 33.50 3.63 -13.54
CA ARG A 767 34.27 4.34 -14.57
C ARG A 767 35.75 4.46 -14.13
N LYS A 768 36.67 4.19 -15.06
CA LYS A 768 38.12 4.35 -14.87
C LYS A 768 38.58 5.77 -15.16
#